data_AF-S9RMM9-F1
#
_entry.id   AF-S9RMM9-F1
#
_cell.length_a   1.000
_cell.length_b   1.000
_cell.length_c   1.000
_cell.angle_alpha   90.00
_cell.angle_beta   90.00
_cell.angle_gamma   90.00
#
_symmetry.space_group_name_H-M   'P 1'
#
loop_
_entity.id
_entity.type
_entity.pdbx_description
1 polymer ?
#
loop_
_entity_poly.entity_id
_entity_poly.type
_entity_poly.pdbx_seq_one_letter_code
_entity_poly.pdbx_strand_id
1 'polypeptide(L)'
;MDRRGWRPSAPVVILLLLFIFFAPVRRIPSRNGDSTEKSLEAERNWLSKIQNSTFLEAPEQVQQSMAFPEQVLSERNELYKSSAGPGASHLNHTSVVIGNWKKLSYDSFGNVSPNVTWHKTLQSILNSGKGQFSANLYEFPAADSNDFSFVMNMENLNGTSVYQLAFYGDRLDKINALLGATEVSPEFPGVDSIPWLFHEPSDKKDLPFDGQEYFDALKNKSLGRIDDRINQISRGGWSPLLYEEESVSCRAYFYGFNKNTGLSKETLAAIENEYYHPQGVSMLKMPDVLFSGLIYSPDCNVAFTFSNYKGPRNFVFDAGLVRFSSFYIIVIFCQIFLLLRQMRINSPSYVQRLSFITIAIQACLDAFIAIFFLSINAVIERGYLPFVSIAFLSLIPSAMFTMRYLALILRVQNSNSPPPPPPPQTQNNEAANTDGSEGGNNNTTNAQDALPQAAGLTQNERDQRDWSSVCLRFYFVILVVCIASLYSAVWPVTYRFYFISTLLFASYSFWVPQIIQNVKQGTSRSFSWVYILGLSLSRMYLPTFIFLFSETTLKFTPKYSHALALAFWMSLQVLILFAQDTLGPRFFLPKKLFPSSSTYDYHPIIQAGDLEAFMQDANVCPICIQPIELVSSGSTLNPASRIVRRNYMLTPCHHLFHRQCLLQWMESRSICPVCRCHLPPV
;
A
#
# COMPACT_ATOMS: atom_id res chain seq x y z
N MET A 1 36.87 -12.13 -27.68
CA MET A 1 35.55 -12.07 -28.35
C MET A 1 34.66 -13.03 -27.57
N ASP A 2 33.60 -12.66 -26.85
CA ASP A 2 32.50 -11.74 -27.16
C ASP A 2 32.00 -10.98 -25.92
N ARG A 3 31.86 -9.66 -26.07
CA ARG A 3 31.16 -8.77 -25.13
C ARG A 3 29.66 -8.89 -25.34
N ARG A 4 28.94 -9.62 -24.49
CA ARG A 4 27.49 -9.40 -24.33
C ARG A 4 27.27 -8.50 -23.12
N GLY A 5 27.33 -7.20 -23.38
CA GLY A 5 26.83 -6.16 -22.51
C GLY A 5 25.34 -6.39 -22.27
N TRP A 6 24.96 -6.38 -21.00
CA TRP A 6 23.58 -6.48 -20.54
C TRP A 6 22.80 -5.26 -21.06
N ARG A 7 21.92 -5.45 -22.04
CA ARG A 7 20.89 -4.46 -22.39
C ARG A 7 19.72 -4.68 -21.44
N PRO A 8 19.18 -3.64 -20.77
CA PRO A 8 17.97 -3.78 -19.97
C PRO A 8 16.91 -4.40 -20.88
N SER A 9 16.32 -5.51 -20.43
CA SER A 9 15.39 -6.29 -21.25
C SER A 9 14.26 -5.37 -21.70
N ALA A 10 13.98 -5.31 -23.01
CA ALA A 10 12.91 -4.51 -23.61
C ALA A 10 11.57 -4.53 -22.85
N PRO A 11 11.14 -5.63 -22.17
CA PRO A 11 9.95 -5.62 -21.33
C PRO A 11 9.97 -4.57 -20.21
N VAL A 12 11.14 -4.19 -19.69
CA VAL A 12 11.30 -3.25 -18.55
C VAL A 12 11.03 -1.81 -18.97
N VAL A 13 11.58 -1.41 -20.12
CA VAL A 13 11.33 -0.09 -20.71
C VAL A 13 9.89 -0.03 -21.23
N ILE A 14 9.39 -1.12 -21.81
CA ILE A 14 7.99 -1.21 -22.25
C ILE A 14 7.04 -1.13 -21.05
N LEU A 15 7.30 -1.81 -19.94
CA LEU A 15 6.44 -1.75 -18.76
C LEU A 15 6.45 -0.35 -18.13
N LEU A 16 7.62 0.27 -17.96
CA LEU A 16 7.72 1.66 -17.47
C LEU A 16 7.07 2.68 -18.41
N LEU A 17 7.22 2.51 -19.73
CA LEU A 17 6.57 3.36 -20.72
C LEU A 17 5.05 3.14 -20.71
N LEU A 18 4.57 1.89 -20.64
CA LEU A 18 3.14 1.60 -20.50
C LEU A 18 2.59 2.22 -19.20
N PHE A 19 3.35 2.20 -18.09
CA PHE A 19 2.95 2.88 -16.85
C PHE A 19 2.86 4.41 -16.97
N ILE A 20 3.71 5.03 -17.78
CA ILE A 20 3.67 6.48 -18.07
C ILE A 20 2.55 6.83 -19.07
N PHE A 21 2.34 5.99 -20.09
CA PHE A 21 1.34 6.21 -21.14
C PHE A 21 -0.10 5.85 -20.71
N PHE A 22 -0.27 4.94 -19.75
CA PHE A 22 -1.59 4.56 -19.19
C PHE A 22 -1.94 5.27 -17.88
N ALA A 23 -1.12 6.20 -17.39
CA ALA A 23 -1.65 7.20 -16.48
C ALA A 23 -2.82 7.88 -17.20
N PRO A 24 -4.04 7.94 -16.64
CA PRO A 24 -5.08 8.80 -17.17
C PRO A 24 -4.58 10.23 -16.96
N VAL A 25 -3.79 10.73 -17.91
CA VAL A 25 -3.44 12.13 -18.03
C VAL A 25 -4.80 12.83 -18.15
N ARG A 26 -5.11 13.74 -17.21
CA ARG A 26 -6.20 14.70 -17.44
C ARG A 26 -5.92 15.27 -18.81
N ARG A 27 -6.73 14.95 -19.81
CA ARG A 27 -6.60 15.58 -21.12
C ARG A 27 -6.80 17.05 -20.83
N ILE A 28 -5.71 17.80 -20.88
CA ILE A 28 -5.82 19.24 -20.88
C ILE A 28 -6.46 19.51 -22.25
N PRO A 29 -7.64 20.13 -22.28
CA PRO A 29 -8.25 20.60 -23.51
C PRO A 29 -7.24 21.27 -24.44
N SER A 30 -7.45 21.08 -25.74
CA SER A 30 -6.69 21.81 -26.74
C SER A 30 -6.92 23.30 -26.55
N ARG A 31 -5.89 23.99 -26.06
CA ARG A 31 -5.83 25.43 -26.05
C ARG A 31 -5.96 25.89 -27.50
N ASN A 32 -7.03 26.62 -27.82
CA ASN A 32 -7.05 27.41 -29.03
C ASN A 32 -5.85 28.37 -28.95
N GLY A 33 -5.04 28.43 -30.00
CA GLY A 33 -3.85 29.30 -30.09
C GLY A 33 -4.16 30.80 -30.09
N ASP A 34 -5.26 31.19 -29.45
CA ASP A 34 -5.81 32.53 -29.41
C ASP A 34 -4.99 33.46 -28.50
N SER A 35 -4.95 34.73 -28.91
CA SER A 35 -4.18 35.77 -28.24
C SER A 35 -4.77 36.10 -26.85
N THR A 36 -3.89 36.51 -25.94
CA THR A 36 -4.25 37.06 -24.62
C THR A 36 -5.29 38.18 -24.72
N GLU A 37 -5.24 38.98 -25.79
CA GLU A 37 -6.17 40.08 -26.06
C GLU A 37 -7.61 39.61 -26.26
N LYS A 38 -7.84 38.54 -27.04
CA LYS A 38 -9.18 37.95 -27.20
C LYS A 38 -9.74 37.43 -25.88
N SER A 39 -8.89 36.82 -25.05
CA SER A 39 -9.28 36.34 -23.73
C SER A 39 -9.70 37.48 -22.81
N LEU A 40 -8.99 38.62 -22.86
CA LEU A 40 -9.34 39.82 -22.11
C LEU A 40 -10.64 40.44 -22.61
N GLU A 41 -10.86 40.49 -23.93
CA GLU A 41 -12.09 41.01 -24.52
C GLU A 41 -13.30 40.17 -24.12
N ALA A 42 -13.19 38.84 -24.16
CA ALA A 42 -14.24 37.92 -23.75
C ALA A 42 -14.65 38.13 -22.27
N GLU A 43 -13.68 38.19 -21.35
CA GLU A 43 -13.96 38.40 -19.92
C GLU A 43 -14.49 39.81 -19.63
N ARG A 44 -14.00 40.85 -20.32
CA ARG A 44 -14.53 42.22 -20.16
C ARG A 44 -15.96 42.36 -20.68
N ASN A 45 -16.27 41.74 -21.81
CA ASN A 45 -17.63 41.68 -22.34
C ASN A 45 -18.56 40.91 -21.40
N TRP A 46 -18.03 39.89 -20.72
CA TRP A 46 -18.78 39.15 -19.72
C TRP A 46 -19.01 39.96 -18.44
N LEU A 47 -17.97 40.65 -17.96
CA LEU A 47 -18.04 41.57 -16.82
C LEU A 47 -19.13 42.64 -17.03
N SER A 48 -19.19 43.25 -18.22
CA SER A 48 -20.20 44.26 -18.53
C SER A 48 -21.62 43.69 -18.59
N LYS A 49 -21.80 42.46 -19.12
CA LYS A 49 -23.09 41.75 -19.11
C LYS A 49 -23.58 41.50 -17.69
N ILE A 50 -22.72 40.99 -16.80
CA ILE A 50 -23.09 40.74 -15.40
C ILE A 50 -23.35 42.05 -14.67
N GLN A 51 -22.55 43.08 -14.90
CA GLN A 51 -22.73 44.39 -14.26
C GLN A 51 -24.12 44.99 -14.58
N ASN A 52 -24.58 44.86 -15.82
CA ASN A 52 -25.86 45.41 -16.28
C ASN A 52 -27.09 44.53 -15.96
N SER A 53 -26.88 43.24 -15.66
CA SER A 53 -27.98 42.32 -15.34
C SER A 53 -28.65 42.60 -13.99
N THR A 54 -29.94 42.30 -13.89
CA THR A 54 -30.73 42.45 -12.65
C THR A 54 -31.15 41.09 -12.12
N PHE A 55 -31.78 41.04 -10.94
CA PHE A 55 -32.31 39.79 -10.39
C PHE A 55 -33.31 39.14 -11.35
N LEU A 56 -34.21 39.94 -11.94
CA LEU A 56 -35.27 39.47 -12.86
C LEU A 56 -34.77 39.26 -14.30
N GLU A 57 -33.79 40.05 -14.72
CA GLU A 57 -33.23 40.00 -16.07
C GLU A 57 -31.81 39.43 -16.03
N ALA A 58 -31.72 38.10 -15.99
CA ALA A 58 -30.46 37.40 -16.17
C ALA A 58 -30.02 37.43 -17.65
N PRO A 59 -28.71 37.28 -17.94
CA PRO A 59 -28.24 37.08 -19.31
C PRO A 59 -28.96 35.91 -20.01
N GLU A 60 -29.26 36.02 -21.30
CA GLU A 60 -30.00 35.01 -22.08
C GLU A 60 -29.42 33.59 -21.93
N GLN A 61 -28.09 33.48 -21.87
CA GLN A 61 -27.36 32.22 -21.67
C GLN A 61 -27.61 31.60 -20.28
N VAL A 62 -27.90 32.42 -19.27
CA VAL A 62 -28.22 31.99 -17.90
C VAL A 62 -29.72 31.68 -17.77
N GLN A 63 -30.59 32.36 -18.53
CA GLN A 63 -32.05 32.15 -18.49
C GLN A 63 -32.48 30.70 -18.72
N GLN A 64 -31.82 30.00 -19.63
CA GLN A 64 -32.11 28.58 -19.89
C GLN A 64 -31.76 27.67 -18.71
N SER A 65 -30.79 28.06 -17.88
CA SER A 65 -30.31 27.28 -16.72
C SER A 65 -31.10 27.49 -15.42
N MET A 66 -32.01 28.47 -15.38
CA MET A 66 -32.73 28.87 -14.16
C MET A 66 -34.05 28.12 -13.93
N ALA A 67 -34.53 27.32 -14.88
CA ALA A 67 -35.82 26.66 -14.73
C ALA A 67 -35.69 25.33 -13.94
N PHE A 68 -36.45 25.24 -12.84
CA PHE A 68 -36.49 24.04 -12.01
C PHE A 68 -37.84 23.31 -12.12
N PRO A 69 -37.83 21.99 -12.34
CA PRO A 69 -39.02 21.16 -12.16
C PRO A 69 -39.54 21.25 -10.73
N GLU A 70 -40.86 21.16 -10.55
CA GLU A 70 -41.49 21.23 -9.23
C GLU A 70 -40.99 20.15 -8.26
N GLN A 71 -40.73 18.94 -8.76
CA GLN A 71 -40.22 17.85 -7.92
C GLN A 71 -38.81 18.18 -7.37
N VAL A 72 -37.96 18.77 -8.19
CA VAL A 72 -36.58 19.15 -7.82
C VAL A 72 -36.60 20.27 -6.78
N LEU A 73 -37.50 21.26 -6.96
CA LEU A 73 -37.71 22.33 -5.98
C LEU A 73 -38.25 21.81 -4.64
N SER A 74 -39.23 20.90 -4.70
CA SER A 74 -39.81 20.29 -3.49
C SER A 74 -38.76 19.55 -2.67
N GLU A 75 -37.96 18.70 -3.32
CA GLU A 75 -36.88 17.95 -2.66
C GLU A 75 -35.84 18.90 -2.04
N ARG A 76 -35.40 19.93 -2.79
CA ARG A 76 -34.47 20.94 -2.29
C ARG A 76 -35.00 21.61 -1.01
N ASN A 77 -36.27 22.02 -1.03
CA ASN A 77 -36.90 22.71 0.10
C ASN A 77 -37.08 21.77 1.30
N GLU A 78 -37.36 20.49 1.07
CA GLU A 78 -37.42 19.47 2.12
C GLU A 78 -36.05 19.25 2.77
N LEU A 79 -34.99 19.13 1.96
CA LEU A 79 -33.62 19.00 2.46
C LEU A 79 -33.22 20.19 3.34
N TYR A 80 -33.56 21.42 2.91
CA TYR A 80 -33.36 22.62 3.70
C TYR A 80 -34.10 22.58 5.04
N LYS A 81 -35.41 22.31 5.03
CA LYS A 81 -36.24 22.22 6.26
C LYS A 81 -35.70 21.17 7.23
N SER A 82 -35.22 20.04 6.70
CA SER A 82 -34.62 18.97 7.51
C SER A 82 -33.28 19.35 8.15
N SER A 83 -32.64 20.42 7.66
CA SER A 83 -31.32 20.89 8.10
C SER A 83 -31.43 22.07 9.08
N ALA A 84 -32.50 22.87 8.97
CA ALA A 84 -32.80 24.05 9.78
C ALA A 84 -33.27 23.77 11.23
N GLY A 85 -32.96 22.61 11.80
CA GLY A 85 -33.32 22.24 13.18
C GLY A 85 -32.71 23.15 14.26
N PRO A 86 -32.97 22.92 15.56
CA PRO A 86 -32.40 23.74 16.62
C PRO A 86 -30.86 23.66 16.66
N GLY A 87 -30.21 24.77 17.06
CA GLY A 87 -28.76 24.87 17.22
C GLY A 87 -28.03 25.47 16.02
N ALA A 88 -26.69 25.51 16.09
CA ALA A 88 -25.81 26.02 15.05
C ALA A 88 -25.22 24.88 14.20
N SER A 89 -24.89 25.19 12.94
CA SER A 89 -24.10 24.33 12.07
C SER A 89 -22.61 24.68 12.16
N HIS A 90 -21.76 23.79 11.68
CA HIS A 90 -20.32 24.01 11.63
C HIS A 90 -19.95 25.20 10.73
N LEU A 91 -19.05 26.05 11.21
CA LEU A 91 -18.42 27.12 10.42
C LEU A 91 -17.08 26.61 9.85
N ASN A 92 -16.70 27.08 8.66
CA ASN A 92 -15.42 26.76 8.00
C ASN A 92 -15.13 25.26 7.96
N HIS A 93 -16.11 24.54 7.43
CA HIS A 93 -16.19 23.10 7.52
C HIS A 93 -15.36 22.45 6.41
N THR A 94 -14.28 21.78 6.82
CA THR A 94 -13.55 20.83 5.97
C THR A 94 -13.76 19.41 6.47
N SER A 95 -14.31 18.54 5.62
CA SER A 95 -14.47 17.12 5.94
C SER A 95 -14.43 16.21 4.73
N VAL A 96 -14.13 14.94 5.01
CA VAL A 96 -14.37 13.82 4.12
C VAL A 96 -15.78 13.31 4.37
N VAL A 97 -16.54 13.23 3.29
CA VAL A 97 -17.94 12.88 3.25
C VAL A 97 -18.11 11.62 2.45
N ILE A 98 -18.81 10.63 3.01
CA ILE A 98 -19.12 9.39 2.30
C ILE A 98 -20.61 9.09 2.49
N GLY A 99 -21.28 8.76 1.40
CA GLY A 99 -22.71 8.52 1.43
C GLY A 99 -23.22 7.80 0.19
N ASN A 100 -24.54 7.58 0.17
CA ASN A 100 -25.25 7.07 -0.99
C ASN A 100 -25.93 8.23 -1.72
N TRP A 101 -25.93 8.18 -3.05
CA TRP A 101 -26.69 9.10 -3.88
C TRP A 101 -27.84 8.36 -4.55
N LYS A 102 -28.93 9.07 -4.84
CA LYS A 102 -30.12 8.56 -5.54
C LYS A 102 -30.53 9.54 -6.63
N LYS A 103 -30.78 9.03 -7.84
CA LYS A 103 -31.35 9.79 -8.95
C LYS A 103 -32.80 10.13 -8.65
N LEU A 104 -33.17 11.40 -8.84
CA LEU A 104 -34.55 11.85 -8.78
C LEU A 104 -35.20 11.63 -10.14
N SER A 105 -36.42 11.09 -10.12
CA SER A 105 -37.22 10.89 -11.32
C SER A 105 -38.23 12.03 -11.40
N TYR A 106 -38.24 12.73 -12.52
CA TYR A 106 -39.14 13.83 -12.80
C TYR A 106 -39.35 13.92 -14.31
N ASP A 107 -40.45 14.53 -14.73
CA ASP A 107 -40.77 14.68 -16.15
C ASP A 107 -39.77 15.62 -16.80
N SER A 108 -39.30 15.27 -18.00
CA SER A 108 -38.31 16.06 -18.70
C SER A 108 -38.84 17.47 -18.94
N PHE A 109 -38.22 18.45 -18.28
CA PHE A 109 -38.59 19.85 -18.41
C PHE A 109 -37.59 20.60 -19.28
N GLY A 110 -38.07 21.40 -20.24
CA GLY A 110 -37.24 22.17 -21.16
C GLY A 110 -36.65 21.36 -22.33
N ASN A 111 -35.97 22.06 -23.23
CA ASN A 111 -35.25 21.44 -24.35
C ASN A 111 -33.89 20.93 -23.86
N VAL A 112 -33.72 19.61 -23.79
CA VAL A 112 -32.39 18.99 -23.59
C VAL A 112 -31.56 19.29 -24.83
N SER A 113 -30.44 19.99 -24.66
CA SER A 113 -29.54 20.29 -25.78
C SER A 113 -29.02 18.97 -26.37
N PRO A 114 -29.34 18.62 -27.63
CA PRO A 114 -29.04 17.29 -28.18
C PRO A 114 -27.54 17.01 -28.33
N ASN A 115 -26.72 18.07 -28.32
CA ASN A 115 -25.27 17.99 -28.45
C ASN A 115 -24.54 17.93 -27.10
N VAL A 116 -25.25 18.11 -25.97
CA VAL A 116 -24.65 18.14 -24.63
C VAL A 116 -24.92 16.80 -23.95
N THR A 117 -23.86 16.09 -23.58
CA THR A 117 -24.00 14.80 -22.91
C THR A 117 -22.98 14.64 -21.80
N TRP A 118 -23.35 13.86 -20.78
CA TRP A 118 -22.41 13.48 -19.74
C TRP A 118 -21.30 12.61 -20.34
N HIS A 119 -20.10 12.72 -19.78
CA HIS A 119 -19.02 11.79 -20.09
C HIS A 119 -19.51 10.34 -19.93
N LYS A 120 -19.18 9.47 -20.90
CA LYS A 120 -19.71 8.08 -20.99
C LYS A 120 -19.66 7.31 -19.67
N THR A 121 -18.57 7.46 -18.90
CA THR A 121 -18.41 6.86 -17.57
C THR A 121 -19.45 7.36 -16.57
N LEU A 122 -19.66 8.67 -16.50
CA LEU A 122 -20.65 9.28 -15.61
C LEU A 122 -22.07 8.93 -16.05
N GLN A 123 -22.34 8.89 -17.35
CA GLN A 123 -23.64 8.45 -17.87
C GLN A 123 -23.97 7.01 -17.44
N SER A 124 -23.00 6.10 -17.52
CA SER A 124 -23.15 4.72 -17.02
C SER A 124 -23.45 4.66 -15.52
N ILE A 125 -22.78 5.51 -14.72
CA ILE A 125 -23.03 5.65 -13.28
C ILE A 125 -24.44 6.19 -13.04
N LEU A 126 -24.85 7.29 -13.70
CA LEU A 126 -26.17 7.89 -13.51
C LEU A 126 -27.32 6.97 -13.96
N ASN A 127 -27.09 6.11 -14.96
CA ASN A 127 -28.05 5.13 -15.43
C ASN A 127 -28.35 4.03 -14.40
N SER A 128 -27.47 3.78 -13.41
CA SER A 128 -27.78 2.85 -12.31
C SER A 128 -28.88 3.36 -11.38
N GLY A 129 -29.19 4.68 -11.42
CA GLY A 129 -30.20 5.35 -10.62
C GLY A 129 -29.86 5.51 -9.13
N LYS A 130 -28.86 4.81 -8.62
CA LYS A 130 -28.35 4.92 -7.25
C LYS A 130 -26.90 4.44 -7.18
N GLY A 131 -26.15 4.91 -6.20
CA GLY A 131 -24.77 4.49 -6.00
C GLY A 131 -24.14 5.09 -4.75
N GLN A 132 -22.82 4.98 -4.64
CA GLN A 132 -22.04 5.56 -3.55
C GLN A 132 -21.30 6.80 -4.04
N PHE A 133 -21.01 7.72 -3.14
CA PHE A 133 -20.12 8.83 -3.41
C PHE A 133 -19.18 9.06 -2.25
N SER A 134 -17.99 9.57 -2.57
CA SER A 134 -17.04 10.09 -1.59
C SER A 134 -16.63 11.49 -2.01
N ALA A 135 -16.77 12.47 -1.13
CA ALA A 135 -16.45 13.84 -1.43
C ALA A 135 -15.55 14.46 -0.36
N ASN A 136 -14.64 15.32 -0.81
CA ASN A 136 -13.87 16.18 0.09
C ASN A 136 -14.40 17.59 -0.08
N LEU A 137 -14.98 18.13 0.99
CA LEU A 137 -15.42 19.50 1.04
C LEU A 137 -14.32 20.35 1.68
N TYR A 138 -13.88 21.38 0.96
CA TYR A 138 -12.92 22.37 1.45
C TYR A 138 -13.55 23.74 1.40
N GLU A 139 -13.84 24.31 2.57
CA GLU A 139 -14.14 25.72 2.71
C GLU A 139 -12.82 26.48 2.91
N PHE A 140 -12.60 27.53 2.12
CA PHE A 140 -11.43 28.40 2.21
C PHE A 140 -11.85 29.69 2.92
N PRO A 141 -11.69 29.78 4.25
CA PRO A 141 -11.89 31.05 4.94
C PRO A 141 -10.67 31.93 4.67
N ALA A 142 -10.65 32.66 3.55
CA ALA A 142 -9.85 33.88 3.51
C ALA A 142 -10.52 34.92 4.41
N ALA A 143 -9.79 35.94 4.87
CA ALA A 143 -10.32 36.98 5.76
C ALA A 143 -11.62 37.64 5.24
N ASP A 144 -11.87 37.59 3.92
CA ASP A 144 -13.03 38.19 3.26
C ASP A 144 -13.74 37.28 2.22
N SER A 145 -13.36 35.99 2.08
CA SER A 145 -14.02 35.09 1.11
C SER A 145 -14.58 33.82 1.76
N ASN A 146 -15.87 33.60 1.53
CA ASN A 146 -16.64 32.42 1.96
C ASN A 146 -16.71 31.42 0.81
N ASP A 147 -15.58 31.16 0.18
CA ASP A 147 -15.50 30.30 -1.00
C ASP A 147 -15.38 28.84 -0.56
N PHE A 148 -15.95 27.93 -1.33
CA PHE A 148 -15.72 26.51 -1.14
C PHE A 148 -15.39 25.82 -2.47
N SER A 149 -14.61 24.75 -2.33
CA SER A 149 -14.42 23.75 -3.36
C SER A 149 -14.93 22.41 -2.86
N PHE A 150 -15.62 21.69 -3.73
CA PHE A 150 -16.23 20.42 -3.41
C PHE A 150 -15.88 19.43 -4.51
N VAL A 151 -15.06 18.44 -4.15
CA VAL A 151 -14.65 17.39 -5.09
C VAL A 151 -15.38 16.11 -4.73
N MET A 152 -16.32 15.70 -5.58
CA MET A 152 -17.16 14.52 -5.42
C MET A 152 -16.73 13.40 -6.36
N ASN A 153 -16.39 12.24 -5.82
CA ASN A 153 -16.22 11.01 -6.58
C ASN A 153 -17.54 10.25 -6.54
N MET A 154 -18.20 10.12 -7.70
CA MET A 154 -19.40 9.31 -7.86
C MET A 154 -19.01 7.90 -8.29
N GLU A 155 -19.66 6.92 -7.69
CA GLU A 155 -19.43 5.51 -7.92
C GLU A 155 -20.75 4.78 -8.16
N ASN A 156 -20.72 3.76 -9.02
CA ASN A 156 -21.84 2.82 -9.14
C ASN A 156 -21.92 1.93 -7.87
N LEU A 157 -23.06 1.29 -7.60
CA LEU A 157 -23.27 0.37 -6.47
C LEU A 157 -22.16 -0.69 -6.33
N ASN A 158 -21.59 -1.13 -7.46
CA ASN A 158 -20.56 -2.16 -7.49
C ASN A 158 -19.13 -1.61 -7.34
N GLY A 159 -18.94 -0.29 -7.25
CA GLY A 159 -17.63 0.38 -7.09
C GLY A 159 -16.66 0.19 -8.28
N THR A 160 -17.17 -0.23 -9.45
CA THR A 160 -16.37 -0.58 -10.63
C THR A 160 -15.96 0.62 -11.47
N SER A 161 -16.79 1.67 -11.47
CA SER A 161 -16.59 2.91 -12.23
C SER A 161 -16.66 4.09 -11.28
N VAL A 162 -15.66 4.97 -11.37
CA VAL A 162 -15.56 6.21 -10.58
C VAL A 162 -15.50 7.38 -11.54
N TYR A 163 -16.24 8.44 -11.25
CA TYR A 163 -16.13 9.71 -11.96
C TYR A 163 -16.03 10.86 -10.97
N GLN A 164 -15.09 11.77 -11.20
CA GLN A 164 -14.84 12.91 -10.33
C GLN A 164 -15.54 14.15 -10.88
N LEU A 165 -16.38 14.76 -10.06
CA LEU A 165 -16.98 16.08 -10.28
C LEU A 165 -16.33 17.07 -9.34
N ALA A 166 -15.94 18.24 -9.86
CA ALA A 166 -15.44 19.35 -9.07
C ALA A 166 -16.46 20.49 -9.15
N PHE A 167 -16.84 21.00 -7.99
CA PHE A 167 -17.74 22.14 -7.84
C PHE A 167 -17.01 23.26 -7.10
N TYR A 168 -17.33 24.48 -7.51
CA TYR A 168 -16.80 25.70 -6.92
C TYR A 168 -17.97 26.63 -6.64
N GLY A 169 -17.91 27.37 -5.55
CA GLY A 169 -18.92 28.38 -5.28
C GLY A 169 -18.85 28.95 -3.87
N ASP A 170 -20.01 29.36 -3.38
CA ASP A 170 -20.17 30.29 -2.28
C ASP A 170 -20.97 29.69 -1.11
N ARG A 171 -20.51 29.94 0.11
CA ARG A 171 -21.26 29.67 1.34
C ARG A 171 -22.13 30.87 1.71
N LEU A 172 -23.39 30.59 2.05
CA LEU A 172 -24.36 31.56 2.54
C LEU A 172 -24.59 31.38 4.05
N ASP A 173 -23.97 32.24 4.85
CA ASP A 173 -23.92 32.09 6.31
C ASP A 173 -25.29 32.23 6.99
N LYS A 174 -26.17 33.10 6.48
CA LYS A 174 -27.49 33.32 7.09
C LYS A 174 -28.38 32.07 7.05
N ILE A 175 -28.22 31.24 6.03
CA ILE A 175 -29.05 30.06 5.78
C ILE A 175 -28.27 28.73 5.86
N ASN A 176 -26.98 28.77 6.19
CA ASN A 176 -26.08 27.61 6.25
C ASN A 176 -26.13 26.73 4.98
N ALA A 177 -26.23 27.37 3.83
CA ALA A 177 -26.28 26.70 2.53
C ALA A 177 -24.96 26.87 1.76
N LEU A 178 -24.60 25.87 0.97
CA LEU A 178 -23.51 25.90 0.02
C LEU A 178 -24.08 25.86 -1.40
N LEU A 179 -23.67 26.81 -2.24
CA LEU A 179 -24.09 26.88 -3.64
C LEU A 179 -22.87 26.74 -4.54
N GLY A 180 -22.86 25.71 -5.38
CA GLY A 180 -21.73 25.47 -6.27
C GLY A 180 -22.18 25.18 -7.69
N ALA A 181 -21.24 25.33 -8.60
CA ALA A 181 -21.41 24.91 -9.99
C ALA A 181 -20.13 24.22 -10.49
N THR A 182 -20.29 23.35 -11.48
CA THR A 182 -19.16 22.75 -12.20
C THR A 182 -18.45 23.78 -13.08
N GLU A 183 -17.13 23.66 -13.23
CA GLU A 183 -16.26 24.66 -13.87
C GLU A 183 -16.31 24.73 -15.40
N VAL A 184 -17.15 23.96 -16.09
CA VAL A 184 -16.99 23.76 -17.55
C VAL A 184 -18.28 24.03 -18.30
N SER A 185 -18.34 25.18 -18.97
CA SER A 185 -19.05 25.30 -20.25
C SER A 185 -18.29 26.30 -21.13
N PRO A 186 -18.24 26.09 -22.45
CA PRO A 186 -17.56 26.99 -23.38
C PRO A 186 -18.20 28.39 -23.44
N GLU A 187 -19.42 28.54 -22.91
CA GLU A 187 -20.19 29.79 -22.98
C GLU A 187 -20.03 30.68 -21.74
N PHE A 188 -19.89 30.09 -20.54
CA PHE A 188 -19.58 30.80 -19.29
C PHE A 188 -19.11 29.87 -18.15
N PRO A 189 -18.37 30.39 -17.15
CA PRO A 189 -18.01 29.63 -15.95
C PRO A 189 -19.25 29.47 -15.07
N GLY A 190 -19.68 28.24 -14.79
CA GLY A 190 -20.93 27.98 -14.06
C GLY A 190 -21.06 28.73 -12.72
N VAL A 191 -19.94 29.01 -12.06
CA VAL A 191 -19.85 29.72 -10.78
C VAL A 191 -20.35 31.18 -10.91
N ASP A 192 -20.27 31.78 -12.09
CA ASP A 192 -20.73 33.15 -12.34
C ASP A 192 -22.27 33.23 -12.46
N SER A 193 -22.95 32.11 -12.69
CA SER A 193 -24.43 32.04 -12.75
C SER A 193 -25.11 31.83 -11.40
N ILE A 194 -24.34 31.64 -10.32
CA ILE A 194 -24.84 31.43 -8.94
C ILE A 194 -25.83 32.52 -8.47
N PRO A 195 -25.65 33.83 -8.76
CA PRO A 195 -26.56 34.88 -8.27
C PRO A 195 -28.03 34.66 -8.64
N TRP A 196 -28.29 33.99 -9.77
CA TRP A 196 -29.65 33.77 -10.26
C TRP A 196 -30.25 32.39 -9.93
N LEU A 197 -29.53 31.54 -9.18
CA LEU A 197 -30.01 30.18 -8.83
C LEU A 197 -31.26 30.16 -7.93
N PHE A 198 -31.66 31.31 -7.41
CA PHE A 198 -32.86 31.49 -6.58
C PHE A 198 -33.95 32.32 -7.25
N HIS A 199 -33.83 32.55 -8.57
CA HIS A 199 -34.89 33.21 -9.32
C HIS A 199 -36.09 32.27 -9.46
N GLU A 200 -37.00 32.31 -8.48
CA GLU A 200 -38.23 31.51 -8.45
C GLU A 200 -39.47 32.38 -8.64
N PRO A 201 -40.51 31.87 -9.33
CA PRO A 201 -41.75 32.61 -9.52
C PRO A 201 -42.43 32.91 -8.18
N SER A 202 -42.87 34.16 -8.03
CA SER A 202 -43.33 34.81 -6.79
C SER A 202 -44.57 34.19 -6.11
N ASP A 203 -45.14 33.12 -6.67
CA ASP A 203 -46.39 32.51 -6.20
C ASP A 203 -46.22 31.53 -5.03
N LYS A 204 -44.99 31.16 -4.66
CA LYS A 204 -44.72 30.15 -3.61
C LYS A 204 -44.49 30.78 -2.23
N LYS A 205 -45.55 30.80 -1.41
CA LYS A 205 -45.50 31.21 0.03
C LYS A 205 -44.61 30.35 0.93
N ASP A 206 -44.15 29.18 0.45
CA ASP A 206 -43.39 28.19 1.23
C ASP A 206 -41.87 28.21 0.97
N LEU A 207 -41.36 29.29 0.36
CA LEU A 207 -39.93 29.47 0.11
C LEU A 207 -39.18 29.75 1.43
N PRO A 208 -38.11 29.00 1.73
CA PRO A 208 -37.37 29.18 2.98
C PRO A 208 -36.56 30.48 3.08
N PHE A 209 -36.29 31.16 1.96
CA PHE A 209 -35.51 32.40 1.89
C PHE A 209 -35.85 33.19 0.62
N ASP A 210 -35.66 34.52 0.66
CA ASP A 210 -35.81 35.40 -0.50
C ASP A 210 -34.48 35.50 -1.26
N GLY A 211 -34.46 35.03 -2.51
CA GLY A 211 -33.27 35.08 -3.37
C GLY A 211 -32.78 36.50 -3.66
N GLN A 212 -33.67 37.49 -3.58
CA GLN A 212 -33.34 38.88 -3.87
C GLN A 212 -32.39 39.49 -2.83
N GLU A 213 -32.49 39.08 -1.56
CA GLU A 213 -31.62 39.57 -0.48
C GLU A 213 -30.13 39.23 -0.72
N TYR A 214 -29.87 38.08 -1.34
CA TYR A 214 -28.52 37.58 -1.57
C TYR A 214 -27.96 37.95 -2.94
N PHE A 215 -28.80 38.46 -3.84
CA PHE A 215 -28.44 38.72 -5.22
C PHE A 215 -27.26 39.69 -5.34
N ASP A 216 -27.33 40.85 -4.69
CA ASP A 216 -26.29 41.88 -4.79
C ASP A 216 -24.95 41.38 -4.22
N ALA A 217 -24.98 40.62 -3.12
CA ALA A 217 -23.80 40.04 -2.52
C ALA A 217 -23.12 39.01 -3.45
N LEU A 218 -23.91 38.08 -4.01
CA LEU A 218 -23.41 37.06 -4.93
C LEU A 218 -22.94 37.67 -6.27
N LYS A 219 -23.66 38.68 -6.77
CA LYS A 219 -23.28 39.42 -7.98
C LYS A 219 -21.94 40.12 -7.80
N ASN A 220 -21.74 40.83 -6.68
CA ASN A 220 -20.46 41.49 -6.40
C ASN A 220 -19.30 40.50 -6.30
N LYS A 221 -19.52 39.33 -5.69
CA LYS A 221 -18.52 38.25 -5.69
C LYS A 221 -18.21 37.72 -7.08
N SER A 222 -19.23 37.49 -7.91
CA SER A 222 -19.01 37.08 -9.30
C SER A 222 -18.20 38.12 -10.08
N LEU A 223 -18.49 39.41 -9.89
CA LEU A 223 -17.73 40.51 -10.51
C LEU A 223 -16.27 40.52 -10.04
N GLY A 224 -16.03 40.32 -8.74
CA GLY A 224 -14.67 40.19 -8.19
C GLY A 224 -13.91 39.00 -8.80
N ARG A 225 -14.56 37.83 -8.91
CA ARG A 225 -13.97 36.64 -9.56
C ARG A 225 -13.58 36.91 -11.02
N ILE A 226 -14.40 37.62 -11.77
CA ILE A 226 -14.11 37.98 -13.16
C ILE A 226 -12.94 38.97 -13.22
N ASP A 227 -12.91 39.98 -12.35
CA ASP A 227 -11.82 40.95 -12.29
C ASP A 227 -10.47 40.28 -11.95
N ASP A 228 -10.46 39.35 -10.99
CA ASP A 228 -9.30 38.53 -10.68
C ASP A 228 -8.83 37.70 -11.88
N ARG A 229 -9.76 37.11 -12.66
CA ARG A 229 -9.41 36.40 -13.91
C ARG A 229 -8.82 37.35 -14.94
N ILE A 230 -9.39 38.55 -15.14
CA ILE A 230 -8.84 39.57 -16.04
C ILE A 230 -7.41 39.95 -15.63
N ASN A 231 -7.19 40.17 -14.34
CA ASN A 231 -5.87 40.46 -13.77
C ASN A 231 -4.87 39.31 -14.02
N GLN A 232 -5.29 38.05 -13.84
CA GLN A 232 -4.46 36.88 -14.14
C GLN A 232 -4.13 36.77 -15.63
N ILE A 233 -5.11 36.97 -16.52
CA ILE A 233 -4.94 36.90 -17.97
C ILE A 233 -3.95 37.99 -18.45
N SER A 234 -4.03 39.20 -17.89
CA SER A 234 -3.11 40.30 -18.22
C SER A 234 -1.65 39.98 -17.94
N ARG A 235 -1.37 39.08 -16.98
CA ARG A 235 -0.01 38.63 -16.60
C ARG A 235 0.49 37.45 -17.44
N GLY A 236 -0.23 37.04 -18.48
CA GLY A 236 0.14 35.95 -19.39
C GLY A 236 -0.77 34.71 -19.33
N GLY A 237 -2.02 34.86 -18.87
CA GLY A 237 -3.02 33.80 -18.79
C GLY A 237 -3.96 33.72 -20.01
N TRP A 238 -5.01 32.91 -19.91
CA TRP A 238 -6.03 32.70 -20.93
C TRP A 238 -7.41 32.56 -20.27
N SER A 239 -8.50 32.86 -20.99
CA SER A 239 -9.87 32.79 -20.45
C SER A 239 -10.53 31.43 -20.71
N PRO A 240 -11.21 30.83 -19.71
CA PRO A 240 -12.07 29.66 -19.90
C PRO A 240 -13.23 29.87 -20.89
N LEU A 241 -13.61 31.11 -21.21
CA LEU A 241 -14.70 31.45 -22.14
C LEU A 241 -14.37 31.17 -23.61
N LEU A 242 -13.08 30.98 -23.94
CA LEU A 242 -12.62 30.75 -25.32
C LEU A 242 -12.28 29.27 -25.57
N TYR A 243 -12.81 28.42 -24.72
CA TYR A 243 -12.54 27.00 -24.75
C TYR A 243 -13.43 26.32 -25.77
N GLU A 244 -12.83 25.55 -26.69
CA GLU A 244 -13.56 24.68 -27.60
C GLU A 244 -13.33 23.24 -27.16
N GLU A 245 -14.32 22.67 -26.45
CA GLU A 245 -14.26 21.29 -25.99
C GLU A 245 -14.80 20.38 -27.11
N GLU A 246 -14.07 19.34 -27.50
CA GLU A 246 -14.55 18.31 -28.47
C GLU A 246 -15.88 17.66 -28.03
N SER A 247 -16.29 17.83 -26.77
CA SER A 247 -17.59 17.44 -26.24
C SER A 247 -18.10 18.46 -25.22
N VAL A 248 -19.19 19.17 -25.51
CA VAL A 248 -19.86 20.04 -24.54
C VAL A 248 -20.36 19.17 -23.39
N SER A 249 -19.76 19.30 -22.21
CA SER A 249 -20.16 18.56 -21.01
C SER A 249 -21.33 19.25 -20.30
N CYS A 250 -22.17 18.46 -19.62
CA CYS A 250 -23.33 18.99 -18.90
C CYS A 250 -22.90 19.86 -17.72
N ARG A 251 -23.52 21.04 -17.55
CA ARG A 251 -23.33 21.83 -16.32
C ARG A 251 -24.16 21.24 -15.20
N ALA A 252 -23.61 21.24 -13.99
CA ALA A 252 -24.34 20.86 -12.79
C ALA A 252 -24.22 21.93 -11.70
N TYR A 253 -25.36 22.22 -11.09
CA TYR A 253 -25.51 23.05 -9.92
C TYR A 253 -25.64 22.20 -8.67
N PHE A 254 -25.03 22.66 -7.59
CA PHE A 254 -24.98 22.00 -6.32
C PHE A 254 -25.63 22.86 -5.25
N TYR A 255 -26.60 22.27 -4.56
CA TYR A 255 -27.26 22.81 -3.38
C TYR A 255 -26.90 21.94 -2.19
N GLY A 256 -26.14 22.50 -1.26
CA GLY A 256 -25.70 21.82 -0.06
C GLY A 256 -26.28 22.45 1.20
N PHE A 257 -26.70 21.63 2.15
CA PHE A 257 -27.25 22.09 3.43
C PHE A 257 -26.54 21.38 4.58
N ASN A 258 -25.88 22.16 5.43
CA ASN A 258 -25.34 21.67 6.69
C ASN A 258 -26.48 21.51 7.71
N LYS A 259 -26.60 20.33 8.32
CA LYS A 259 -27.57 20.15 9.41
C LYS A 259 -27.08 20.81 10.69
N ASN A 260 -28.01 21.41 11.42
CA ASN A 260 -27.72 21.97 12.73
C ASN A 260 -27.40 20.87 13.75
N THR A 261 -26.43 21.15 14.63
CA THR A 261 -25.87 20.17 15.57
C THR A 261 -26.67 20.03 16.87
N GLY A 262 -27.69 20.87 17.10
CA GLY A 262 -28.40 20.97 18.37
C GLY A 262 -27.66 21.81 19.43
N LEU A 263 -26.41 22.22 19.19
CA LEU A 263 -25.60 23.03 20.11
C LEU A 263 -25.75 24.53 19.83
N SER A 264 -25.54 25.37 20.86
CA SER A 264 -25.49 26.82 20.66
C SER A 264 -24.26 27.22 19.84
N LYS A 265 -24.33 28.38 19.15
CA LYS A 265 -23.21 28.91 18.34
C LYS A 265 -21.95 29.12 19.18
N GLU A 266 -22.10 29.61 20.40
CA GLU A 266 -20.99 29.86 21.34
C GLU A 266 -20.34 28.55 21.80
N THR A 267 -21.14 27.55 22.17
CA THR A 267 -20.62 26.24 22.58
C THR A 267 -19.91 25.55 21.41
N LEU A 268 -20.48 25.60 20.20
CA LEU A 268 -19.87 25.00 19.02
C LEU A 268 -18.55 25.71 18.67
N ALA A 269 -18.53 27.04 18.67
CA ALA A 269 -17.32 27.83 18.42
C ALA A 269 -16.24 27.57 19.48
N ALA A 270 -16.60 27.40 20.75
CA ALA A 270 -15.67 27.05 21.81
C ALA A 270 -15.08 25.64 21.62
N ILE A 271 -15.89 24.66 21.21
CA ILE A 271 -15.40 23.31 20.87
C ILE A 271 -14.42 23.39 19.70
N GLU A 272 -14.79 24.09 18.63
CA GLU A 272 -13.94 24.23 17.44
C GLU A 272 -12.62 24.93 17.78
N ASN A 273 -12.66 26.02 18.56
CA ASN A 273 -11.49 26.76 19.00
C ASN A 273 -10.53 25.89 19.84
N GLU A 274 -11.04 25.07 20.75
CA GLU A 274 -10.22 24.13 21.53
C GLU A 274 -9.52 23.09 20.64
N TYR A 275 -10.15 22.66 19.53
CA TYR A 275 -9.49 21.75 18.58
C TYR A 275 -8.41 22.42 17.72
N TYR A 276 -8.58 23.70 17.36
CA TYR A 276 -7.54 24.46 16.65
C TYR A 276 -6.41 24.89 17.58
N HIS A 277 -6.75 25.22 18.83
CA HIS A 277 -5.85 25.73 19.85
C HIS A 277 -6.06 24.94 21.15
N PRO A 278 -5.44 23.74 21.30
CA PRO A 278 -5.66 22.87 22.45
C PRO A 278 -5.14 23.53 23.74
N GLN A 279 -6.06 23.92 24.63
CA GLN A 279 -5.77 24.43 25.97
C GLN A 279 -5.94 23.36 27.05
N GLY A 280 -6.46 22.19 26.68
CA GLY A 280 -6.70 21.05 27.59
C GLY A 280 -8.04 21.14 28.33
N VAL A 281 -8.99 21.93 27.83
CA VAL A 281 -10.29 22.11 28.48
C VAL A 281 -11.18 20.89 28.21
N SER A 282 -11.81 20.36 29.26
CA SER A 282 -12.74 19.24 29.13
C SER A 282 -14.05 19.71 28.46
N MET A 283 -14.18 19.42 27.17
CA MET A 283 -15.33 19.80 26.35
C MET A 283 -16.14 18.57 25.91
N LEU A 284 -17.39 18.81 25.47
CA LEU A 284 -18.20 17.81 24.78
C LEU A 284 -17.46 17.27 23.55
N LYS A 285 -17.70 16.00 23.21
CA LYS A 285 -17.14 15.40 22.00
C LYS A 285 -17.61 16.19 20.77
N MET A 286 -16.69 16.44 19.83
CA MET A 286 -17.00 17.13 18.56
C MET A 286 -18.18 16.42 17.88
N PRO A 287 -19.29 17.13 17.58
CA PRO A 287 -20.39 16.53 16.85
C PRO A 287 -19.94 16.19 15.42
N ASP A 288 -20.54 15.14 14.88
CA ASP A 288 -20.27 14.71 13.51
C ASP A 288 -20.93 15.68 12.52
N VAL A 289 -20.30 15.89 11.36
CA VAL A 289 -20.90 16.76 10.36
C VAL A 289 -21.91 15.95 9.56
N LEU A 290 -23.15 16.40 9.64
CA LEU A 290 -24.26 15.90 8.86
C LEU A 290 -24.57 16.89 7.75
N PHE A 291 -24.51 16.43 6.51
CA PHE A 291 -24.88 17.28 5.40
C PHE A 291 -25.71 16.52 4.39
N SER A 292 -26.54 17.28 3.71
CA SER A 292 -27.42 16.80 2.67
C SER A 292 -27.32 17.73 1.48
N GLY A 293 -27.51 17.22 0.27
CA GLY A 293 -27.41 18.05 -0.91
C GLY A 293 -28.12 17.47 -2.12
N LEU A 294 -28.36 18.36 -3.07
CA LEU A 294 -29.01 18.12 -4.33
C LEU A 294 -28.09 18.63 -5.42
N ILE A 295 -27.83 17.80 -6.43
CA ILE A 295 -27.17 18.21 -7.65
C ILE A 295 -28.18 18.17 -8.79
N TYR A 296 -28.29 19.27 -9.53
CA TYR A 296 -29.20 19.42 -10.66
C TYR A 296 -28.46 19.92 -11.90
N SER A 297 -28.67 19.25 -13.02
CA SER A 297 -28.18 19.65 -14.33
C SER A 297 -29.36 19.95 -15.24
N PRO A 298 -29.62 21.23 -15.59
CA PRO A 298 -30.70 21.59 -16.51
C PRO A 298 -30.41 21.12 -17.93
N ASP A 299 -29.16 21.25 -18.40
CA ASP A 299 -28.76 20.93 -19.79
C ASP A 299 -29.00 19.47 -20.16
N CYS A 300 -28.72 18.57 -19.22
CA CYS A 300 -28.83 17.13 -19.40
C CYS A 300 -30.00 16.52 -18.66
N ASN A 301 -30.79 17.35 -17.99
CA ASN A 301 -32.04 16.99 -17.35
C ASN A 301 -31.88 15.79 -16.39
N VAL A 302 -30.90 15.91 -15.49
CA VAL A 302 -30.65 14.93 -14.44
C VAL A 302 -30.53 15.64 -13.10
N ALA A 303 -31.21 15.11 -12.09
CA ALA A 303 -31.06 15.51 -10.70
C ALA A 303 -30.76 14.29 -9.82
N PHE A 304 -29.91 14.48 -8.81
CA PHE A 304 -29.64 13.45 -7.81
C PHE A 304 -29.43 14.06 -6.42
N THR A 305 -29.93 13.36 -5.41
CA THR A 305 -29.97 13.79 -4.02
C THR A 305 -29.09 12.87 -3.16
N PHE A 306 -28.57 13.42 -2.08
CA PHE A 306 -27.90 12.69 -1.01
C PHE A 306 -28.28 13.30 0.33
N SER A 307 -28.66 12.45 1.28
CA SER A 307 -29.24 12.87 2.57
C SER A 307 -28.54 12.18 3.73
N ASN A 308 -28.39 12.90 4.85
CA ASN A 308 -27.92 12.36 6.13
C ASN A 308 -26.56 11.64 6.07
N TYR A 309 -25.61 12.13 5.27
CA TYR A 309 -24.28 11.55 5.31
C TYR A 309 -23.56 11.98 6.58
N LYS A 310 -22.63 11.15 7.04
CA LYS A 310 -21.87 11.36 8.26
C LYS A 310 -20.39 11.37 7.94
N GLY A 311 -19.71 12.48 8.25
CA GLY A 311 -18.27 12.62 8.07
C GLY A 311 -17.61 13.19 9.32
N PRO A 312 -16.49 12.61 9.82
CA PRO A 312 -15.67 13.30 10.80
C PRO A 312 -15.00 14.51 10.13
N ARG A 313 -14.81 15.60 10.88
CA ARG A 313 -13.99 16.71 10.40
C ARG A 313 -12.55 16.23 10.15
N ASN A 314 -11.90 16.81 9.14
CA ASN A 314 -10.55 16.40 8.73
C ASN A 314 -9.56 16.42 9.91
N PHE A 315 -9.64 17.42 10.79
CA PHE A 315 -8.75 17.48 11.96
C PHE A 315 -9.00 16.37 13.00
N VAL A 316 -10.25 15.91 13.18
CA VAL A 316 -10.56 14.82 14.12
C VAL A 316 -9.94 13.53 13.59
N PHE A 317 -10.05 13.34 12.27
CA PHE A 317 -9.44 12.24 11.57
C PHE A 317 -7.90 12.28 11.66
N ASP A 318 -7.29 13.43 11.38
CA ASP A 318 -5.84 13.63 11.48
C ASP A 318 -5.33 13.35 12.91
N ALA A 319 -6.04 13.86 13.93
CA ALA A 319 -5.71 13.59 15.33
C ALA A 319 -5.82 12.09 15.66
N GLY A 320 -6.81 11.39 15.10
CA GLY A 320 -6.93 9.94 15.20
C GLY A 320 -5.73 9.20 14.59
N LEU A 321 -5.30 9.61 13.39
CA LEU A 321 -4.11 9.07 12.72
C LEU A 321 -2.82 9.33 13.51
N VAL A 322 -2.69 10.50 14.13
CA VAL A 322 -1.56 10.84 15.01
C VAL A 322 -1.53 9.91 16.21
N ARG A 323 -2.66 9.71 16.91
CA ARG A 323 -2.72 8.78 18.06
C ARG A 323 -2.38 7.35 17.67
N PHE A 324 -2.93 6.88 16.56
CA PHE A 324 -2.62 5.56 16.01
C PHE A 324 -1.12 5.40 15.73
N SER A 325 -0.52 6.40 15.08
CA SER A 325 0.89 6.42 14.70
C SER A 325 1.79 6.46 15.93
N SER A 326 1.46 7.27 16.94
CA SER A 326 2.20 7.34 18.19
C SER A 326 2.24 6.00 18.91
N PHE A 327 1.14 5.26 18.95
CA PHE A 327 1.14 3.90 19.50
C PHE A 327 1.94 2.93 18.61
N TYR A 328 1.86 3.09 17.28
CA TYR A 328 2.61 2.24 16.35
C TYR A 328 4.12 2.36 16.53
N ILE A 329 4.63 3.53 16.90
CA ILE A 329 6.05 3.72 17.22
C ILE A 329 6.49 2.77 18.35
N ILE A 330 5.68 2.62 19.40
CA ILE A 330 5.94 1.69 20.52
C ILE A 330 5.93 0.24 20.01
N VAL A 331 4.98 -0.10 19.14
CA VAL A 331 4.89 -1.41 18.50
C VAL A 331 6.15 -1.71 17.68
N ILE A 332 6.66 -0.75 16.90
CA ILE A 332 7.89 -0.92 16.11
C ILE A 332 9.11 -1.11 17.02
N PHE A 333 9.24 -0.36 18.11
CA PHE A 333 10.30 -0.60 19.09
C PHE A 333 10.23 -2.02 19.67
N CYS A 334 9.03 -2.51 19.97
CA CYS A 334 8.83 -3.90 20.39
C CYS A 334 9.28 -4.90 19.30
N GLN A 335 8.93 -4.66 18.04
CA GLN A 335 9.35 -5.49 16.90
C GLN A 335 10.88 -5.51 16.73
N ILE A 336 11.55 -4.35 16.83
CA ILE A 336 13.01 -4.25 16.77
C ILE A 336 13.65 -5.02 17.93
N PHE A 337 13.14 -4.86 19.15
CA PHE A 337 13.63 -5.59 20.32
C PHE A 337 13.51 -7.12 20.14
N LEU A 338 12.36 -7.59 19.64
CA LEU A 338 12.15 -9.01 19.34
C LEU A 338 13.12 -9.52 18.26
N LEU A 339 13.36 -8.74 17.20
CA LEU A 339 14.33 -9.07 16.15
C LEU A 339 15.76 -9.16 16.71
N LEU A 340 16.20 -8.18 17.49
CA LEU A 340 17.53 -8.18 18.09
C LEU A 340 17.71 -9.35 19.06
N ARG A 341 16.68 -9.67 19.85
CA ARG A 341 16.69 -10.84 20.75
C ARG A 341 16.83 -12.14 19.95
N GLN A 342 16.14 -12.26 18.82
CA GLN A 342 16.25 -13.42 17.93
C GLN A 342 17.65 -13.52 17.31
N MET A 343 18.22 -12.41 16.83
CA MET A 343 19.58 -12.35 16.30
C MET A 343 20.67 -12.59 17.35
N ARG A 344 20.37 -12.57 18.65
CA ARG A 344 21.33 -12.97 19.68
C ARG A 344 21.55 -14.49 19.69
N ILE A 345 20.56 -15.25 19.21
CA ILE A 345 20.56 -16.71 19.15
C ILE A 345 21.12 -17.14 17.78
N ASN A 346 22.39 -16.83 17.50
CA ASN A 346 23.01 -17.01 16.18
C ASN A 346 24.04 -18.14 16.11
N SER A 347 23.75 -19.34 16.63
CA SER A 347 24.63 -20.49 16.36
C SER A 347 24.52 -20.91 14.88
N PRO A 348 25.62 -21.31 14.20
CA PRO A 348 25.58 -21.69 12.79
C PRO A 348 24.56 -22.79 12.49
N SER A 349 24.44 -23.77 13.39
CA SER A 349 23.49 -24.89 13.31
C SER A 349 22.03 -24.43 13.40
N TYR A 350 21.77 -23.35 14.15
CA TYR A 350 20.45 -22.74 14.25
C TYR A 350 20.10 -21.93 13.00
N VAL A 351 21.05 -21.12 12.52
CA VAL A 351 20.88 -20.29 11.32
C VAL A 351 20.56 -21.13 10.06
N GLN A 352 21.10 -22.36 9.97
CA GLN A 352 20.80 -23.28 8.86
C GLN A 352 19.31 -23.67 8.77
N ARG A 353 18.57 -23.62 9.89
CA ARG A 353 17.14 -23.98 9.97
C ARG A 353 16.21 -22.85 9.50
N LEU A 354 16.74 -21.64 9.39
CA LEU A 354 15.98 -20.46 9.03
C LEU A 354 15.72 -20.39 7.53
N SER A 355 14.51 -19.98 7.19
CA SER A 355 14.11 -19.70 5.83
C SER A 355 14.56 -18.28 5.43
N PHE A 356 15.42 -18.20 4.42
CA PHE A 356 15.86 -16.93 3.83
C PHE A 356 14.64 -16.08 3.38
N ILE A 357 13.66 -16.73 2.75
CA ILE A 357 12.47 -16.05 2.20
C ILE A 357 11.60 -15.44 3.29
N THR A 358 11.47 -16.09 4.46
CA THR A 358 10.68 -15.55 5.58
C THR A 358 11.21 -14.21 6.04
N ILE A 359 12.52 -14.15 6.29
CA ILE A 359 13.22 -12.94 6.72
C ILE A 359 13.21 -11.88 5.60
N ALA A 360 13.30 -12.28 4.33
CA ALA A 360 13.22 -11.38 3.20
C ALA A 360 11.82 -10.72 3.09
N ILE A 361 10.74 -11.49 3.22
CA ILE A 361 9.37 -10.92 3.20
C ILE A 361 9.19 -9.92 4.35
N GLN A 362 9.73 -10.21 5.53
CA GLN A 362 9.70 -9.28 6.66
C GLN A 362 10.46 -7.98 6.37
N ALA A 363 11.66 -8.05 5.77
CA ALA A 363 12.39 -6.87 5.34
C ALA A 363 11.63 -6.04 4.29
N CYS A 364 10.98 -6.71 3.32
CA CYS A 364 10.12 -6.05 2.33
C CYS A 364 8.96 -5.31 2.99
N LEU A 365 8.32 -5.96 3.96
CA LEU A 365 7.18 -5.41 4.67
C LEU A 365 7.60 -4.15 5.46
N ASP A 366 8.77 -4.18 6.10
CA ASP A 366 9.31 -3.04 6.85
C ASP A 366 9.70 -1.87 5.91
N ALA A 367 10.26 -2.16 4.73
CA ALA A 367 10.52 -1.15 3.69
C ALA A 367 9.22 -0.54 3.15
N PHE A 368 8.22 -1.38 2.92
CA PHE A 368 6.92 -0.96 2.41
C PHE A 368 6.21 -0.04 3.41
N ILE A 369 6.22 -0.39 4.71
CA ILE A 369 5.72 0.49 5.78
C ILE A 369 6.45 1.83 5.74
N ALA A 370 7.78 1.83 5.61
CA ALA A 370 8.54 3.07 5.59
C ALA A 370 8.11 4.00 4.45
N ILE A 371 7.99 3.46 3.24
CA ILE A 371 7.58 4.22 2.05
C ILE A 371 6.12 4.67 2.15
N PHE A 372 5.24 3.81 2.68
CA PHE A 372 3.82 4.12 2.87
C PHE A 372 3.62 5.33 3.79
N PHE A 373 4.27 5.35 4.96
CA PHE A 373 4.17 6.48 5.89
C PHE A 373 4.86 7.75 5.37
N LEU A 374 5.95 7.61 4.60
CA LEU A 374 6.57 8.75 3.91
C LEU A 374 5.65 9.35 2.85
N SER A 375 4.89 8.51 2.15
CA SER A 375 3.92 8.95 1.14
C SER A 375 2.70 9.63 1.78
N ILE A 376 2.19 9.10 2.90
CA ILE A 376 1.12 9.75 3.67
C ILE A 376 1.57 11.11 4.19
N ASN A 377 2.80 11.22 4.67
CA ASN A 377 3.37 12.48 5.15
C ASN A 377 3.38 13.58 4.07
N ALA A 378 3.51 13.23 2.79
CA ALA A 378 3.44 14.19 1.71
C ALA A 378 2.02 14.76 1.50
N VAL A 379 0.98 14.12 2.05
CA VAL A 379 -0.43 14.53 1.90
C VAL A 379 -0.99 15.14 3.19
N ILE A 380 -0.55 14.66 4.35
CA ILE A 380 -1.08 15.06 5.67
C ILE A 380 0.03 15.71 6.50
N GLU A 381 0.01 17.04 6.59
CA GLU A 381 1.04 17.82 7.28
C GLU A 381 0.94 17.75 8.82
N ARG A 382 -0.28 17.70 9.38
CA ARG A 382 -0.52 17.77 10.84
C ARG A 382 0.08 16.59 11.62
N GLY A 383 0.42 15.49 10.94
CA GLY A 383 1.01 14.28 11.53
C GLY A 383 2.49 14.06 11.21
N TYR A 384 3.21 15.10 10.75
CA TYR A 384 4.56 14.97 10.21
C TYR A 384 5.53 14.18 11.12
N LEU A 385 5.66 14.59 12.38
CA LEU A 385 6.63 14.00 13.31
C LEU A 385 6.43 12.49 13.53
N PRO A 386 5.23 11.99 13.92
CA PRO A 386 5.02 10.56 14.11
C PRO A 386 5.12 9.76 12.79
N PHE A 387 4.65 10.29 11.66
CA PHE A 387 4.75 9.58 10.37
C PHE A 387 6.21 9.40 9.92
N VAL A 388 7.02 10.45 10.00
CA VAL A 388 8.46 10.39 9.67
C VAL A 388 9.19 9.47 10.64
N SER A 389 8.82 9.50 11.93
CA SER A 389 9.40 8.61 12.94
C SER A 389 9.14 7.13 12.62
N ILE A 390 7.90 6.78 12.26
CA ILE A 390 7.56 5.42 11.81
C ILE A 390 8.36 5.04 10.57
N ALA A 391 8.45 5.95 9.60
CA ALA A 391 9.16 5.68 8.37
C ALA A 391 10.64 5.37 8.62
N PHE A 392 11.30 6.21 9.42
CA PHE A 392 12.70 6.01 9.80
C PHE A 392 12.91 4.75 10.65
N LEU A 393 12.09 4.54 11.68
CA LEU A 393 12.20 3.38 12.57
C LEU A 393 11.91 2.06 11.86
N SER A 394 11.06 2.05 10.82
CA SER A 394 10.81 0.86 9.99
C SER A 394 11.93 0.63 8.96
N LEU A 395 12.62 1.68 8.53
CA LEU A 395 13.74 1.56 7.60
C LEU A 395 14.98 0.96 8.28
N ILE A 396 15.22 1.22 9.56
CA ILE A 396 16.33 0.64 10.33
C ILE A 396 16.37 -0.91 10.27
N PRO A 397 15.31 -1.64 10.67
CA PRO A 397 15.32 -3.10 10.58
C PRO A 397 15.40 -3.56 9.12
N SER A 398 14.67 -2.91 8.21
CA SER A 398 14.69 -3.27 6.78
C SER A 398 16.08 -3.17 6.15
N ALA A 399 16.79 -2.05 6.33
CA ALA A 399 18.06 -1.77 5.65
C ALA A 399 19.30 -2.30 6.40
N MET A 400 19.27 -2.35 7.73
CA MET A 400 20.44 -2.69 8.54
C MET A 400 20.35 -4.08 9.17
N PHE A 401 19.39 -4.29 10.08
CA PHE A 401 19.37 -5.51 10.91
C PHE A 401 18.98 -6.74 10.08
N THR A 402 17.88 -6.66 9.34
CA THR A 402 17.36 -7.79 8.58
C THR A 402 18.25 -8.12 7.38
N MET A 403 18.84 -7.11 6.72
CA MET A 403 19.81 -7.35 5.63
C MET A 403 21.09 -8.03 6.14
N ARG A 404 21.63 -7.60 7.29
CA ARG A 404 22.77 -8.29 7.91
C ARG A 404 22.42 -9.74 8.28
N TYR A 405 21.19 -9.97 8.73
CA TYR A 405 20.72 -11.31 9.06
C TYR A 405 20.57 -12.20 7.82
N LEU A 406 20.04 -11.67 6.72
CA LEU A 406 19.96 -12.36 5.42
C LEU A 406 21.35 -12.71 4.88
N ALA A 407 22.31 -11.79 4.97
CA ALA A 407 23.69 -12.05 4.55
C ALA A 407 24.33 -13.19 5.38
N LEU A 408 24.08 -13.23 6.69
CA LEU A 408 24.53 -14.31 7.57
C LEU A 408 23.91 -15.66 7.17
N ILE A 409 22.59 -15.70 6.93
CA ILE A 409 21.88 -16.90 6.51
C ILE A 409 22.45 -17.42 5.18
N LEU A 410 22.61 -16.54 4.18
CA LEU A 410 23.12 -16.90 2.87
C LEU A 410 24.55 -17.44 2.94
N ARG A 411 25.43 -16.78 3.71
CA ARG A 411 26.82 -17.24 3.90
C ARG A 411 26.89 -18.63 4.52
N VAL A 412 26.10 -18.89 5.56
CA VAL A 412 26.07 -20.20 6.25
C VAL A 412 25.45 -21.29 5.37
N GLN A 413 24.49 -20.94 4.50
CA GLN A 413 23.90 -21.88 3.55
C GLN A 413 24.85 -22.19 2.39
N ASN A 414 25.54 -21.17 1.85
CA ASN A 414 26.54 -21.33 0.79
C ASN A 414 27.75 -22.14 1.24
N SER A 415 28.22 -21.96 2.48
CA SER A 415 29.36 -22.73 3.02
C SER A 415 29.12 -24.24 3.05
N ASN A 416 27.86 -24.69 2.97
CA ASN A 416 27.51 -26.11 2.94
C ASN A 416 27.34 -26.67 1.52
N SER A 417 27.36 -25.82 0.49
CA SER A 417 27.25 -26.29 -0.90
C SER A 417 28.59 -26.92 -1.32
N PRO A 418 28.59 -28.10 -1.97
CA PRO A 418 29.83 -28.74 -2.40
C PRO A 418 30.62 -27.79 -3.32
N PRO A 419 31.96 -27.74 -3.21
CA PRO A 419 32.76 -26.87 -4.06
C PRO A 419 32.51 -27.23 -5.53
N PRO A 420 32.49 -26.23 -6.44
CA PRO A 420 32.26 -26.50 -7.84
C PRO A 420 33.31 -27.48 -8.36
N PRO A 421 32.93 -28.42 -9.25
CA PRO A 421 33.85 -29.41 -9.79
C PRO A 421 35.04 -28.68 -10.44
N PRO A 422 36.28 -29.19 -10.26
CA PRO A 422 37.43 -28.60 -10.89
C PRO A 422 37.22 -28.56 -12.42
N PRO A 423 37.65 -27.48 -13.10
CA PRO A 423 37.55 -27.39 -14.55
C PRO A 423 38.23 -28.61 -15.17
N PRO A 424 37.65 -29.21 -16.23
CA PRO A 424 38.22 -30.40 -16.86
C PRO A 424 39.66 -30.11 -17.27
N GLN A 425 40.60 -30.88 -16.71
CA GLN A 425 41.98 -30.87 -17.16
C GLN A 425 41.99 -31.48 -18.56
N THR A 426 42.15 -30.66 -19.59
CA THR A 426 42.54 -31.12 -20.92
C THR A 426 43.92 -31.76 -20.79
N GLN A 427 43.95 -33.08 -20.70
CA GLN A 427 45.16 -33.86 -20.94
C GLN A 427 45.55 -33.66 -22.41
N ASN A 428 46.52 -32.78 -22.66
CA ASN A 428 47.23 -32.74 -23.93
C ASN A 428 48.07 -34.01 -24.03
N ASN A 429 47.48 -35.07 -24.58
CA ASN A 429 48.23 -36.18 -25.13
C ASN A 429 48.66 -35.78 -26.55
N GLU A 430 49.78 -35.07 -26.68
CA GLU A 430 50.48 -34.98 -27.95
C GLU A 430 51.50 -36.13 -28.03
N ALA A 431 51.29 -36.97 -29.03
CA ALA A 431 52.06 -38.15 -29.35
C ALA A 431 53.50 -37.79 -29.74
N ALA A 432 54.41 -38.68 -29.37
CA ALA A 432 55.80 -38.69 -29.79
C ALA A 432 55.95 -38.67 -31.32
N ASN A 433 56.89 -37.85 -31.81
CA ASN A 433 57.75 -38.23 -32.92
C ASN A 433 59.10 -37.51 -32.82
N THR A 434 60.14 -38.29 -33.12
CA THR A 434 61.58 -38.07 -33.06
C THR A 434 62.10 -37.07 -34.08
N ASP A 435 63.12 -36.27 -33.71
CA ASP A 435 64.49 -36.36 -34.28
C ASP A 435 65.42 -35.21 -33.81
N GLY A 436 66.68 -35.57 -33.48
CA GLY A 436 67.88 -34.85 -33.92
C GLY A 436 68.41 -33.61 -33.16
N SER A 437 69.48 -33.84 -32.40
CA SER A 437 70.76 -33.09 -32.44
C SER A 437 70.93 -31.71 -31.75
N GLU A 438 71.83 -31.74 -30.75
CA GLU A 438 72.93 -30.81 -30.42
C GLU A 438 72.76 -29.27 -30.39
N GLY A 439 73.05 -28.71 -29.20
CA GLY A 439 74.06 -27.65 -29.06
C GLY A 439 73.58 -26.19 -28.94
N GLY A 440 73.99 -25.51 -27.84
CA GLY A 440 74.26 -24.07 -27.86
C GLY A 440 73.46 -23.19 -26.88
N ASN A 441 74.18 -22.57 -25.95
CA ASN A 441 73.74 -21.44 -25.13
C ASN A 441 73.14 -20.30 -25.96
N ASN A 442 72.18 -19.55 -25.40
CA ASN A 442 72.33 -18.11 -25.14
C ASN A 442 71.07 -17.52 -24.46
N ASN A 443 71.32 -16.74 -23.41
CA ASN A 443 70.36 -15.80 -22.84
C ASN A 443 70.12 -14.64 -23.82
N THR A 444 68.86 -14.38 -24.17
CA THR A 444 68.31 -13.02 -24.28
C THR A 444 66.77 -13.04 -24.42
N THR A 445 66.13 -12.39 -23.45
CA THR A 445 64.88 -11.61 -23.53
C THR A 445 63.96 -11.84 -24.73
N ASN A 446 62.77 -12.39 -24.49
CA ASN A 446 61.52 -11.75 -24.92
C ASN A 446 60.32 -12.32 -24.17
N ALA A 447 59.45 -11.40 -23.78
CA ALA A 447 58.14 -11.66 -23.23
C ALA A 447 57.29 -12.44 -24.23
N GLN A 448 56.68 -13.53 -23.79
CA GLN A 448 55.52 -14.15 -24.43
C GLN A 448 54.73 -14.94 -23.40
N ASP A 449 53.63 -14.31 -22.97
CA ASP A 449 52.34 -14.92 -22.69
C ASP A 449 52.29 -16.12 -21.74
N ALA A 450 52.48 -15.83 -20.45
CA ALA A 450 51.69 -16.53 -19.45
C ALA A 450 50.21 -16.17 -19.70
N LEU A 451 49.50 -17.04 -20.42
CA LEU A 451 48.03 -17.06 -20.47
C LEU A 451 47.52 -16.85 -19.03
N PRO A 452 46.71 -15.82 -18.75
CA PRO A 452 46.10 -15.70 -17.45
C PRO A 452 45.16 -16.90 -17.31
N GLN A 453 45.58 -17.91 -16.54
CA GLN A 453 44.65 -18.85 -15.93
C GLN A 453 43.57 -17.98 -15.31
N ALA A 454 42.34 -18.11 -15.80
CA ALA A 454 41.20 -17.38 -15.29
C ALA A 454 41.12 -17.67 -13.79
N ALA A 455 41.63 -16.75 -12.97
CA ALA A 455 41.58 -16.84 -11.53
C ALA A 455 40.09 -16.93 -11.18
N GLY A 456 39.64 -18.12 -10.81
CA GLY A 456 38.29 -18.31 -10.32
C GLY A 456 38.11 -17.38 -9.13
N LEU A 457 36.99 -16.64 -9.09
CA LEU A 457 36.63 -15.77 -7.98
C LEU A 457 36.83 -16.52 -6.66
N THR A 458 37.52 -15.89 -5.70
CA THR A 458 37.65 -16.43 -4.35
C THR A 458 36.26 -16.64 -3.73
N GLN A 459 36.14 -17.54 -2.75
CA GLN A 459 34.84 -17.84 -2.14
C GLN A 459 34.15 -16.58 -1.58
N ASN A 460 34.93 -15.66 -1.01
CA ASN A 460 34.43 -14.37 -0.53
C ASN A 460 33.92 -13.48 -1.67
N GLU A 461 34.60 -13.44 -2.81
CA GLU A 461 34.16 -12.65 -3.97
C GLU A 461 32.90 -13.25 -4.62
N ARG A 462 32.75 -14.58 -4.63
CA ARG A 462 31.49 -15.24 -5.05
C ARG A 462 30.34 -14.91 -4.11
N ASP A 463 30.54 -15.07 -2.80
CA ASP A 463 29.52 -14.76 -1.80
C ASP A 463 29.09 -13.28 -1.87
N GLN A 464 30.04 -12.36 -2.11
CA GLN A 464 29.75 -10.93 -2.28
C GLN A 464 29.00 -10.61 -3.58
N ARG A 465 29.34 -11.29 -4.68
CA ARG A 465 28.61 -11.16 -5.96
C ARG A 465 27.18 -11.70 -5.84
N ASP A 466 27.00 -12.84 -5.20
CA ASP A 466 25.68 -13.43 -4.99
C ASP A 466 24.83 -12.55 -4.07
N TRP A 467 25.42 -12.04 -2.98
CA TRP A 467 24.76 -11.08 -2.09
C TRP A 467 24.30 -9.81 -2.82
N SER A 468 25.18 -9.18 -3.61
CA SER A 468 24.82 -7.97 -4.35
C SER A 468 23.70 -8.23 -5.38
N SER A 469 23.71 -9.38 -6.05
CA SER A 469 22.64 -9.76 -6.99
C SER A 469 21.30 -9.94 -6.29
N VAL A 470 21.29 -10.58 -5.11
CA VAL A 470 20.10 -10.79 -4.29
C VAL A 470 19.54 -9.45 -3.80
N CYS A 471 20.40 -8.55 -3.30
CA CYS A 471 20.01 -7.21 -2.87
C CYS A 471 19.35 -6.41 -3.99
N LEU A 472 19.95 -6.39 -5.19
CA LEU A 472 19.39 -5.65 -6.33
C LEU A 472 18.01 -6.16 -6.74
N ARG A 473 17.82 -7.49 -6.84
CA ARG A 473 16.52 -8.09 -7.15
C ARG A 473 15.48 -7.76 -6.07
N PHE A 474 15.89 -7.80 -4.82
CA PHE A 474 15.05 -7.51 -3.67
C PHE A 474 14.54 -6.05 -3.67
N TYR A 475 15.45 -5.08 -3.80
CA TYR A 475 15.07 -3.67 -3.85
C TYR A 475 14.24 -3.32 -5.10
N PHE A 476 14.49 -4.00 -6.23
CA PHE A 476 13.67 -3.84 -7.44
C PHE A 476 12.22 -4.30 -7.21
N VAL A 477 12.01 -5.46 -6.58
CA VAL A 477 10.66 -5.94 -6.26
C VAL A 477 9.94 -4.96 -5.33
N ILE A 478 10.62 -4.44 -4.30
CA ILE A 478 10.06 -3.44 -3.40
C ILE A 478 9.65 -2.18 -4.19
N LEU A 479 10.54 -1.67 -5.05
CA LEU A 479 10.27 -0.49 -5.87
C LEU A 479 9.01 -0.67 -6.73
N VAL A 480 8.91 -1.80 -7.44
CA VAL A 480 7.75 -2.10 -8.30
C VAL A 480 6.45 -2.20 -7.50
N VAL A 481 6.48 -2.91 -6.35
CA VAL A 481 5.31 -3.05 -5.48
C VAL A 481 4.88 -1.71 -4.89
N CYS A 482 5.83 -0.85 -4.49
CA CYS A 482 5.55 0.49 -3.99
C CYS A 482 4.93 1.38 -5.06
N ILE A 483 5.47 1.41 -6.27
CA ILE A 483 4.91 2.19 -7.39
C ILE A 483 3.50 1.69 -7.72
N ALA A 484 3.29 0.38 -7.83
CA ALA A 484 1.96 -0.19 -8.07
C ALA A 484 0.97 0.17 -6.95
N SER A 485 1.42 0.19 -5.69
CA SER A 485 0.58 0.56 -4.56
C SER A 485 0.19 2.04 -4.56
N LEU A 486 1.12 2.94 -4.89
CA LEU A 486 0.82 4.36 -5.06
C LEU A 486 -0.15 4.60 -6.22
N TYR A 487 0.08 3.92 -7.35
CA TYR A 487 -0.80 4.02 -8.51
C TYR A 487 -2.21 3.47 -8.24
N SER A 488 -2.34 2.46 -7.36
CA SER A 488 -3.64 1.91 -6.97
C SER A 488 -4.57 2.96 -6.35
N ALA A 489 -4.05 4.09 -5.83
CA ALA A 489 -4.87 5.19 -5.31
C ALA A 489 -5.82 5.80 -6.37
N VAL A 490 -5.44 5.71 -7.65
CA VAL A 490 -6.22 6.21 -8.80
C VAL A 490 -7.25 5.19 -9.30
N TRP A 491 -7.13 3.92 -8.90
CA TRP A 491 -8.02 2.86 -9.38
C TRP A 491 -9.42 2.97 -8.78
N PRO A 492 -10.44 2.43 -9.45
CA PRO A 492 -11.77 2.25 -8.85
C PRO A 492 -11.67 1.49 -7.54
N VAL A 493 -12.53 1.85 -6.59
CA VAL A 493 -12.46 1.39 -5.19
C VAL A 493 -12.45 -0.14 -5.09
N THR A 494 -13.22 -0.83 -5.93
CA THR A 494 -13.29 -2.30 -5.95
C THR A 494 -11.95 -2.93 -6.35
N TYR A 495 -11.31 -2.45 -7.41
CA TYR A 495 -10.00 -2.97 -7.84
C TYR A 495 -8.90 -2.62 -6.85
N ARG A 496 -8.91 -1.38 -6.33
CA ARG A 496 -7.98 -0.95 -5.27
C ARG A 496 -8.10 -1.86 -4.04
N PHE A 497 -9.33 -2.16 -3.62
CA PHE A 497 -9.60 -3.03 -2.48
C PHE A 497 -9.03 -4.43 -2.67
N TYR A 498 -9.28 -5.09 -3.81
CA TYR A 498 -8.75 -6.42 -4.07
C TYR A 498 -7.23 -6.45 -4.20
N PHE A 499 -6.64 -5.41 -4.83
CA PHE A 499 -5.19 -5.27 -4.92
C PHE A 499 -4.54 -5.14 -3.54
N ILE A 500 -5.01 -4.19 -2.71
CA ILE A 500 -4.50 -3.97 -1.34
C ILE A 500 -4.70 -5.23 -0.49
N SER A 501 -5.87 -5.86 -0.57
CA SER A 501 -6.16 -7.09 0.17
C SER A 501 -5.20 -8.21 -0.23
N THR A 502 -5.00 -8.43 -1.53
CA THR A 502 -4.07 -9.46 -2.03
C THR A 502 -2.64 -9.18 -1.56
N LEU A 503 -2.20 -7.92 -1.63
CA LEU A 503 -0.87 -7.52 -1.16
C LEU A 503 -0.71 -7.75 0.36
N LEU A 504 -1.73 -7.45 1.17
CA LEU A 504 -1.72 -7.73 2.60
C LEU A 504 -1.67 -9.23 2.89
N PHE A 505 -2.53 -10.05 2.27
CA PHE A 505 -2.48 -11.51 2.48
C PHE A 505 -1.14 -12.12 2.04
N ALA A 506 -0.58 -11.68 0.92
CA ALA A 506 0.71 -12.15 0.43
C ALA A 506 1.86 -11.76 1.38
N SER A 507 1.92 -10.49 1.79
CA SER A 507 2.99 -9.98 2.66
C SER A 507 2.90 -10.51 4.11
N TYR A 508 1.70 -10.79 4.60
CA TYR A 508 1.45 -11.41 5.92
C TYR A 508 1.48 -12.95 5.90
N SER A 509 1.85 -13.57 4.76
CA SER A 509 2.14 -15.00 4.66
C SER A 509 3.60 -15.33 4.97
N PHE A 510 4.29 -14.46 5.72
CA PHE A 510 5.74 -14.56 5.95
C PHE A 510 6.16 -15.81 6.73
N TRP A 511 5.26 -16.50 7.45
CA TRP A 511 5.60 -17.78 8.10
C TRP A 511 5.50 -19.00 7.16
N VAL A 512 4.77 -18.89 6.05
CA VAL A 512 4.58 -20.01 5.10
C VAL A 512 5.93 -20.55 4.56
N PRO A 513 6.89 -19.71 4.11
CA PRO A 513 8.19 -20.21 3.67
C PRO A 513 8.98 -20.92 4.78
N GLN A 514 8.78 -20.57 6.05
CA GLN A 514 9.38 -21.27 7.18
C GLN A 514 8.74 -22.64 7.40
N ILE A 515 7.41 -22.74 7.31
CA ILE A 515 6.69 -24.02 7.39
C ILE A 515 7.23 -24.98 6.31
N ILE A 516 7.41 -24.49 5.09
CA ILE A 516 7.97 -25.26 3.97
C ILE A 516 9.43 -25.67 4.26
N GLN A 517 10.24 -24.76 4.80
CA GLN A 517 11.64 -25.06 5.15
C GLN A 517 11.74 -26.16 6.22
N ASN A 518 10.89 -26.11 7.25
CA ASN A 518 10.83 -27.13 8.30
C ASN A 518 10.50 -28.51 7.71
N VAL A 519 9.55 -28.58 6.77
CA VAL A 519 9.21 -29.83 6.06
C VAL A 519 10.41 -30.38 5.29
N LYS A 520 11.07 -29.51 4.50
CA LYS A 520 12.20 -29.87 3.64
C LYS A 520 13.38 -30.42 4.46
N GLN A 521 13.76 -29.70 5.52
CA GLN A 521 14.91 -30.07 6.34
C GLN A 521 14.59 -31.13 7.41
N GLY A 522 13.32 -31.39 7.70
CA GLY A 522 12.93 -32.32 8.76
C GLY A 522 13.25 -31.81 10.17
N THR A 523 13.48 -30.50 10.34
CA THR A 523 13.81 -29.87 11.62
C THR A 523 12.61 -29.12 12.20
N SER A 524 12.53 -29.07 13.54
CA SER A 524 11.60 -28.20 14.28
C SER A 524 12.39 -27.16 15.11
N ARG A 525 11.68 -26.15 15.64
CA ARG A 525 12.22 -25.03 16.45
C ARG A 525 13.18 -24.08 15.74
N SER A 526 12.80 -23.64 14.55
CA SER A 526 13.63 -22.71 13.75
C SER A 526 13.61 -21.28 14.29
N PHE A 527 12.51 -20.83 14.92
CA PHE A 527 12.40 -19.52 15.57
C PHE A 527 12.02 -19.66 17.04
N SER A 528 12.41 -18.69 17.88
CA SER A 528 11.95 -18.63 19.27
C SER A 528 10.43 -18.40 19.33
N TRP A 529 9.71 -19.12 20.20
CA TRP A 529 8.27 -18.93 20.40
C TRP A 529 7.90 -17.50 20.83
N VAL A 530 8.77 -16.86 21.61
CA VAL A 530 8.60 -15.43 21.99
C VAL A 530 8.64 -14.53 20.76
N TYR A 531 9.52 -14.84 19.80
CA TYR A 531 9.62 -14.13 18.54
C TYR A 531 8.42 -14.40 17.63
N ILE A 532 8.01 -15.67 17.47
CA ILE A 532 6.86 -16.03 16.62
C ILE A 532 5.58 -15.35 17.12
N LEU A 533 5.24 -15.50 18.41
CA LEU A 533 4.01 -14.94 18.97
C LEU A 533 4.07 -13.42 19.07
N GLY A 534 5.18 -12.88 19.57
CA GLY A 534 5.36 -11.43 19.73
C GLY A 534 5.34 -10.68 18.39
N LEU A 535 6.02 -11.21 17.37
CA LEU A 535 6.05 -10.59 16.04
C LEU A 535 4.69 -10.71 15.34
N SER A 536 4.02 -11.86 15.43
CA SER A 536 2.71 -12.05 14.80
C SER A 536 1.66 -11.12 15.40
N LEU A 537 1.61 -11.01 16.74
CA LEU A 537 0.66 -10.14 17.43
C LEU A 537 0.94 -8.66 17.16
N SER A 538 2.21 -8.24 17.26
CA SER A 538 2.59 -6.83 17.02
C SER A 538 2.37 -6.39 15.57
N ARG A 539 2.63 -7.26 14.58
CA ARG A 539 2.41 -6.92 13.16
C ARG A 539 0.94 -6.83 12.77
N MET A 540 0.02 -7.47 13.49
CA MET A 540 -1.42 -7.38 13.20
C MET A 540 -2.03 -6.00 13.46
N TYR A 541 -1.33 -5.10 14.16
CA TYR A 541 -1.85 -3.75 14.48
C TYR A 541 -2.15 -2.90 13.23
N LEU A 542 -1.20 -2.78 12.30
CA LEU A 542 -1.35 -1.99 11.08
C LEU A 542 -2.46 -2.50 10.13
N PRO A 543 -2.53 -3.79 9.73
CA PRO A 543 -3.54 -4.25 8.79
C PRO A 543 -4.94 -4.20 9.38
N THR A 544 -5.07 -4.40 10.70
CA THR A 544 -6.35 -4.26 11.41
C THR A 544 -6.83 -2.81 11.33
N PHE A 545 -5.94 -1.83 11.53
CA PHE A 545 -6.26 -0.42 11.34
C PHE A 545 -6.68 -0.11 9.90
N ILE A 546 -5.94 -0.62 8.91
CA ILE A 546 -6.24 -0.42 7.49
C ILE A 546 -7.66 -0.90 7.16
N PHE A 547 -8.09 -2.08 7.61
CA PHE A 547 -9.43 -2.60 7.29
C PHE A 547 -10.58 -2.01 8.12
N LEU A 548 -10.30 -1.51 9.33
CA LEU A 548 -11.31 -0.93 10.23
C LEU A 548 -11.55 0.57 9.96
N PHE A 549 -10.50 1.30 9.59
CA PHE A 549 -10.54 2.75 9.35
C PHE A 549 -10.29 3.12 7.87
N SER A 550 -10.56 2.17 6.96
CA SER A 550 -10.40 2.31 5.51
C SER A 550 -11.32 3.33 4.86
N GLU A 551 -12.45 3.64 5.50
CA GLU A 551 -13.49 4.45 4.90
C GLU A 551 -12.97 5.85 4.59
N THR A 552 -12.29 6.47 5.55
CA THR A 552 -11.77 7.84 5.40
C THR A 552 -10.39 7.89 4.71
N THR A 553 -9.53 6.88 4.90
CA THR A 553 -8.18 6.84 4.27
C THR A 553 -8.18 6.28 2.85
N LEU A 554 -8.87 5.15 2.64
CA LEU A 554 -8.80 4.36 1.41
C LEU A 554 -10.15 4.28 0.68
N LYS A 555 -11.12 5.11 1.08
CA LYS A 555 -12.45 5.30 0.46
C LYS A 555 -13.26 4.01 0.23
N PHE A 556 -12.97 2.93 0.97
CA PHE A 556 -13.80 1.72 0.96
C PHE A 556 -14.41 1.50 2.35
N THR A 557 -15.68 1.10 2.37
CA THR A 557 -16.43 0.80 3.60
C THR A 557 -15.65 -0.21 4.47
N PRO A 558 -15.67 -0.10 5.81
CA PRO A 558 -14.95 -1.01 6.69
C PRO A 558 -15.31 -2.47 6.40
N LYS A 559 -14.30 -3.33 6.19
CA LYS A 559 -14.49 -4.76 5.86
C LYS A 559 -14.01 -5.65 7.01
N TYR A 560 -14.83 -5.74 8.06
CA TYR A 560 -14.56 -6.59 9.22
C TYR A 560 -14.26 -8.05 8.87
N SER A 561 -14.90 -8.59 7.83
CA SER A 561 -14.67 -9.96 7.36
C SER A 561 -13.24 -10.21 6.91
N HIS A 562 -12.60 -9.24 6.24
CA HIS A 562 -11.24 -9.39 5.74
C HIS A 562 -10.21 -9.21 6.86
N ALA A 563 -10.49 -8.32 7.82
CA ALA A 563 -9.69 -8.19 9.03
C ALA A 563 -9.68 -9.51 9.84
N LEU A 564 -10.86 -10.11 10.04
CA LEU A 564 -11.00 -11.40 10.71
C LEU A 564 -10.35 -12.54 9.91
N ALA A 565 -10.51 -12.56 8.59
CA ALA A 565 -9.87 -13.55 7.72
C ALA A 565 -8.34 -13.47 7.78
N LEU A 566 -7.76 -12.26 7.82
CA LEU A 566 -6.32 -12.08 7.95
C LEU A 566 -5.82 -12.50 9.34
N ALA A 567 -6.56 -12.15 10.40
CA ALA A 567 -6.24 -12.58 11.76
C ALA A 567 -6.29 -14.12 11.87
N PHE A 568 -7.34 -14.74 11.34
CA PHE A 568 -7.45 -16.20 11.25
C PHE A 568 -6.30 -16.82 10.45
N TRP A 569 -5.93 -16.22 9.31
CA TRP A 569 -4.81 -16.68 8.49
C TRP A 569 -3.47 -16.62 9.23
N MET A 570 -3.22 -15.55 9.99
CA MET A 570 -2.03 -15.43 10.83
C MET A 570 -2.04 -16.48 11.95
N SER A 571 -3.18 -16.66 12.63
CA SER A 571 -3.34 -17.68 13.67
C SER A 571 -3.14 -19.10 13.12
N LEU A 572 -3.64 -19.38 11.92
CA LEU A 572 -3.46 -20.67 11.25
C LEU A 572 -1.98 -20.96 10.97
N GLN A 573 -1.23 -19.98 10.45
CA GLN A 573 0.21 -20.12 10.22
C GLN A 573 0.97 -20.44 11.52
N VAL A 574 0.67 -19.73 12.61
CA VAL A 574 1.28 -19.96 13.93
C VAL A 574 0.90 -21.33 14.50
N LEU A 575 -0.36 -21.75 14.34
CA LEU A 575 -0.83 -23.06 14.79
C LEU A 575 -0.14 -24.20 14.03
N ILE A 576 0.08 -24.05 12.72
CA ILE A 576 0.82 -25.04 11.93
C ILE A 576 2.28 -25.13 12.43
N LEU A 577 2.94 -23.99 12.69
CA LEU A 577 4.28 -23.99 13.29
C LEU A 577 4.31 -24.69 14.66
N PHE A 578 3.24 -24.54 15.45
CA PHE A 578 3.11 -25.19 16.76
C PHE A 578 2.92 -26.69 16.64
N ALA A 579 2.08 -27.11 15.70
CA ALA A 579 1.89 -28.51 15.37
C ALA A 579 3.18 -29.14 14.81
N GLN A 580 3.99 -28.41 14.03
CA GLN A 580 5.30 -28.89 13.56
C GLN A 580 6.32 -29.09 14.69
N ASP A 581 6.24 -28.33 15.79
CA ASP A 581 7.12 -28.49 16.96
C ASP A 581 6.69 -29.68 17.83
N THR A 582 5.39 -29.91 17.99
CA THR A 582 4.84 -30.94 18.89
C THR A 582 4.67 -32.31 18.22
N LEU A 583 4.14 -32.36 17.00
CA LEU A 583 3.85 -33.59 16.24
C LEU A 583 4.96 -33.94 15.24
N GLY A 584 5.95 -33.06 15.11
CA GLY A 584 7.03 -33.17 14.14
C GLY A 584 6.75 -32.42 12.83
N PRO A 585 7.80 -32.05 12.07
CA PRO A 585 7.70 -31.12 10.96
C PRO A 585 6.87 -31.61 9.76
N ARG A 586 6.62 -32.92 9.68
CA ARG A 586 5.94 -33.60 8.55
C ARG A 586 4.60 -34.22 8.95
N PHE A 587 4.00 -33.82 10.08
CA PHE A 587 2.81 -34.47 10.63
C PHE A 587 1.60 -34.52 9.69
N PHE A 588 1.45 -33.51 8.81
CA PHE A 588 0.30 -33.36 7.91
C PHE A 588 0.50 -34.00 6.53
N LEU A 589 1.64 -34.64 6.27
CA LEU A 589 1.98 -35.19 4.95
C LEU A 589 1.91 -36.73 4.95
N PRO A 590 1.32 -37.36 3.91
CA PRO A 590 1.35 -38.81 3.74
C PRO A 590 2.78 -39.35 3.64
N LYS A 591 3.09 -40.43 4.37
CA LYS A 591 4.41 -41.10 4.36
C LYS A 591 4.89 -41.52 2.96
N LYS A 592 4.00 -41.63 1.98
CA LYS A 592 4.31 -42.02 0.59
C LYS A 592 4.94 -40.90 -0.25
N LEU A 593 4.74 -39.63 0.12
CA LEU A 593 5.27 -38.49 -0.64
C LEU A 593 6.77 -38.26 -0.40
N PHE A 594 7.36 -38.95 0.58
CA PHE A 594 8.77 -38.83 0.94
C PHE A 594 9.36 -40.23 1.08
N PRO A 595 10.29 -40.65 0.20
CA PRO A 595 11.17 -41.78 0.49
C PRO A 595 11.90 -41.48 1.81
N SER A 596 12.18 -42.49 2.64
CA SER A 596 12.91 -42.32 3.91
C SER A 596 14.35 -41.79 3.76
N SER A 597 14.72 -41.28 2.57
CA SER A 597 16.06 -40.91 2.14
C SER A 597 16.53 -39.52 2.61
N SER A 598 15.66 -38.66 3.14
CA SER A 598 16.06 -37.29 3.51
C SER A 598 16.66 -37.14 4.91
N THR A 599 16.44 -38.11 5.79
CA THR A 599 16.88 -38.04 7.20
C THR A 599 17.78 -39.24 7.42
N TYR A 600 19.08 -38.99 7.46
CA TYR A 600 20.07 -40.04 7.68
C TYR A 600 19.84 -40.65 9.07
N ASP A 601 19.66 -41.96 9.13
CA ASP A 601 19.51 -42.66 10.39
C ASP A 601 20.86 -42.73 11.09
N TYR A 602 21.06 -41.88 12.10
CA TYR A 602 22.25 -41.86 12.94
C TYR A 602 22.37 -43.07 13.87
N HIS A 603 21.33 -43.90 13.96
CA HIS A 603 21.29 -45.11 14.79
C HIS A 603 21.05 -46.38 13.95
N PRO A 604 21.88 -46.64 12.91
CA PRO A 604 21.69 -47.82 12.09
C PRO A 604 21.97 -49.08 12.89
N ILE A 605 21.35 -50.19 12.49
CA ILE A 605 21.61 -51.50 13.07
C ILE A 605 22.95 -51.98 12.53
N ILE A 606 24.01 -51.90 13.34
CA ILE A 606 25.33 -52.43 12.98
C ILE A 606 25.22 -53.96 12.90
N GLN A 607 25.49 -54.54 11.73
CA GLN A 607 25.46 -55.99 11.53
C GLN A 607 26.69 -56.64 12.17
N ALA A 608 26.60 -57.94 12.51
CA ALA A 608 27.66 -58.64 13.25
C ALA A 608 29.03 -58.65 12.53
N GLY A 609 29.05 -58.66 11.19
CA GLY A 609 30.30 -58.59 10.42
C GLY A 609 30.98 -57.22 10.46
N ASP A 610 30.20 -56.13 10.43
CA ASP A 610 30.73 -54.77 10.58
C ASP A 610 31.13 -54.48 12.03
N LEU A 611 30.47 -55.12 12.99
CA LEU A 611 30.78 -55.00 14.42
C LEU A 611 32.20 -55.46 14.73
N GLU A 612 32.67 -56.55 14.11
CA GLU A 612 34.05 -57.02 14.27
C GLU A 612 35.08 -56.01 13.72
N ALA A 613 34.77 -55.34 12.61
CA ALA A 613 35.62 -54.28 12.05
C ALA A 613 35.67 -53.04 12.96
N PHE A 614 34.55 -52.61 13.55
CA PHE A 614 34.53 -51.51 14.52
C PHE A 614 35.16 -51.88 15.87
N MET A 615 35.10 -53.15 16.27
CA MET A 615 35.72 -53.66 17.50
C MET A 615 37.25 -53.77 17.40
N GLN A 616 37.81 -53.92 16.20
CA GLN A 616 39.26 -54.01 15.99
C GLN A 616 39.96 -52.65 16.07
N ASP A 617 39.34 -51.57 15.58
CA ASP A 617 40.03 -50.27 15.43
C ASP A 617 39.35 -49.04 16.09
N ALA A 618 38.08 -49.09 16.54
CA ALA A 618 37.32 -47.84 16.74
C ALA A 618 36.19 -47.88 17.80
N ASN A 619 36.39 -48.55 18.94
CA ASN A 619 35.42 -48.46 20.04
C ASN A 619 35.60 -47.21 20.93
N VAL A 620 36.54 -46.31 20.65
CA VAL A 620 36.76 -45.08 21.45
C VAL A 620 36.14 -43.87 20.76
N CYS A 621 35.31 -43.12 21.49
CA CYS A 621 34.74 -41.87 21.00
C CYS A 621 35.84 -40.80 20.84
N PRO A 622 36.07 -40.23 19.64
CA PRO A 622 37.15 -39.25 19.42
C PRO A 622 36.96 -37.90 20.13
N ILE A 623 35.76 -37.61 20.63
CA ILE A 623 35.44 -36.32 21.28
C ILE A 623 35.81 -36.36 22.77
N CYS A 624 35.43 -37.42 23.48
CA CYS A 624 35.67 -37.55 24.92
C CYS A 624 36.74 -38.59 25.27
N ILE A 625 37.24 -39.34 24.27
CA ILE A 625 38.29 -40.36 24.42
C ILE A 625 37.88 -41.48 25.39
N GLN A 626 36.57 -41.77 25.46
CA GLN A 626 36.02 -42.85 26.28
C GLN A 626 35.46 -43.98 25.39
N PRO A 627 35.48 -45.24 25.87
CA PRO A 627 34.92 -46.36 25.12
C PRO A 627 33.41 -46.21 24.89
N ILE A 628 32.94 -46.68 23.75
CA ILE A 628 31.55 -46.73 23.34
C ILE A 628 31.09 -48.18 23.52
N GLU A 629 30.12 -48.39 24.41
CA GLU A 629 29.53 -49.71 24.63
C GLU A 629 28.63 -50.09 23.45
N LEU A 630 29.11 -51.01 22.62
CA LEU A 630 28.36 -51.61 21.52
C LEU A 630 27.75 -52.94 22.00
N VAL A 631 26.42 -53.09 21.89
CA VAL A 631 25.74 -54.33 22.28
C VAL A 631 25.96 -55.40 21.22
N SER A 632 26.56 -56.52 21.60
CA SER A 632 26.69 -57.71 20.75
C SER A 632 25.31 -58.28 20.40
N SER A 633 25.15 -58.67 19.13
CA SER A 633 23.91 -59.08 18.45
C SER A 633 23.16 -60.29 19.06
N GLY A 634 23.60 -60.84 20.19
CA GLY A 634 22.96 -61.98 20.87
C GLY A 634 21.72 -61.65 21.72
N SER A 635 21.30 -60.38 21.84
CA SER A 635 20.23 -59.96 22.77
C SER A 635 19.14 -59.08 22.12
N THR A 636 18.75 -59.41 20.88
CA THR A 636 17.80 -58.64 20.05
C THR A 636 16.34 -58.63 20.55
N LEU A 637 16.02 -59.34 21.64
CA LEU A 637 14.66 -59.42 22.21
C LEU A 637 14.48 -58.66 23.54
N ASN A 638 15.52 -58.06 24.11
CA ASN A 638 15.40 -57.33 25.38
C ASN A 638 15.11 -55.83 25.17
N PRO A 639 14.17 -55.22 25.93
CA PRO A 639 13.91 -53.78 25.89
C PRO A 639 15.14 -52.92 26.24
N ALA A 640 16.12 -53.50 26.94
CA ALA A 640 17.43 -52.88 27.19
C ALA A 640 18.24 -52.61 25.91
N SER A 641 18.14 -53.46 24.89
CA SER A 641 18.86 -53.28 23.60
C SER A 641 18.40 -52.04 22.82
N ARG A 642 17.12 -51.64 22.98
CA ARG A 642 16.58 -50.40 22.41
C ARG A 642 17.08 -49.13 23.12
N ILE A 643 17.45 -49.25 24.40
CA ILE A 643 17.99 -48.16 25.20
C ILE A 643 19.46 -47.92 24.83
N VAL A 644 20.26 -48.99 24.66
CA VAL A 644 21.67 -48.85 24.28
C VAL A 644 21.84 -48.38 22.83
N ARG A 645 20.91 -48.68 21.92
CA ARG A 645 20.88 -48.11 20.55
C ARG A 645 20.93 -46.57 20.51
N ARG A 646 20.47 -45.91 21.57
CA ARG A 646 20.48 -44.44 21.66
C ARG A 646 21.78 -43.87 22.23
N ASN A 647 22.75 -44.69 22.65
CA ASN A 647 23.95 -44.19 23.31
C ASN A 647 25.09 -43.85 22.34
N TYR A 648 25.05 -44.35 21.10
CA TYR A 648 26.02 -44.04 20.05
C TYR A 648 25.34 -43.44 18.82
N MET A 649 26.07 -42.68 18.02
CA MET A 649 25.65 -42.17 16.73
C MET A 649 26.70 -42.52 15.68
N LEU A 650 26.27 -43.10 14.56
CA LEU A 650 27.11 -43.35 13.40
C LEU A 650 26.87 -42.24 12.38
N THR A 651 27.93 -41.62 11.89
CA THR A 651 27.84 -40.56 10.87
C THR A 651 27.80 -41.16 9.45
N PRO A 652 27.35 -40.41 8.41
CA PRO A 652 27.40 -40.88 7.01
C PRO A 652 28.80 -41.18 6.50
N CYS A 653 29.82 -40.59 7.11
CA CYS A 653 31.22 -40.89 6.85
C CYS A 653 31.76 -42.06 7.70
N HIS A 654 30.86 -42.85 8.30
CA HIS A 654 31.14 -44.05 9.09
C HIS A 654 32.03 -43.86 10.34
N HIS A 655 32.09 -42.66 10.90
CA HIS A 655 32.70 -42.42 12.21
C HIS A 655 31.66 -42.55 13.34
N LEU A 656 32.06 -43.21 14.43
CA LEU A 656 31.24 -43.54 15.59
C LEU A 656 31.52 -42.58 16.76
N PHE A 657 30.47 -42.12 17.46
CA PHE A 657 30.57 -41.21 18.60
C PHE A 657 29.53 -41.55 19.67
N HIS A 658 29.72 -41.11 20.93
CA HIS A 658 28.60 -41.05 21.87
C HIS A 658 27.56 -40.04 21.41
N ARG A 659 26.28 -40.37 21.60
CA ARG A 659 25.15 -39.49 21.24
C ARG A 659 25.32 -38.09 21.85
N GLN A 660 25.64 -38.00 23.14
CA GLN A 660 25.76 -36.71 23.83
C GLN A 660 26.91 -35.88 23.26
N CYS A 661 28.06 -36.50 23.00
CA CYS A 661 29.24 -35.83 22.47
C CYS A 661 29.01 -35.29 21.05
N LEU A 662 28.41 -36.10 20.17
CA LEU A 662 28.15 -35.66 18.80
C LEU A 662 27.04 -34.59 18.74
N LEU A 663 25.99 -34.71 19.56
CA LEU A 663 24.94 -33.67 19.62
C LEU A 663 25.51 -32.33 20.09
N GLN A 664 26.30 -32.32 21.17
CA GLN A 664 26.94 -31.11 21.67
C GLN A 664 27.95 -30.53 20.65
N TRP A 665 28.67 -31.38 19.93
CA TRP A 665 29.54 -30.93 18.83
C TRP A 665 28.72 -30.31 17.70
N MET A 666 27.64 -30.95 17.26
CA MET A 666 26.77 -30.49 16.19
C MET A 666 26.01 -29.20 16.53
N GLU A 667 25.80 -28.88 17.81
CA GLU A 667 25.34 -27.56 18.25
C GLU A 667 26.33 -26.44 17.90
N SER A 668 27.63 -26.76 17.89
CA SER A 668 28.69 -25.82 17.55
C SER A 668 29.07 -25.84 16.05
N ARG A 669 29.19 -27.03 15.45
CA ARG A 669 29.57 -27.23 14.04
C ARG A 669 28.97 -28.53 13.48
N SER A 670 28.23 -28.46 12.37
CA SER A 670 27.68 -29.62 11.65
C SER A 670 28.69 -30.29 10.70
N ILE A 671 29.89 -30.58 11.20
CA ILE A 671 30.94 -31.32 10.50
C ILE A 671 31.46 -32.45 11.38
N CYS A 672 31.88 -33.55 10.77
CA CYS A 672 32.50 -34.68 11.46
C CYS A 672 33.82 -34.24 12.13
N PRO A 673 34.02 -34.48 13.44
CA PRO A 673 35.28 -34.17 14.13
C PRO A 673 36.51 -34.84 13.52
N VAL A 674 36.33 -36.02 12.89
CA VAL A 674 37.43 -36.82 12.36
C VAL A 674 37.76 -36.40 10.93
N CYS A 675 36.83 -36.58 9.98
CA CYS A 675 37.10 -36.34 8.56
C CYS A 675 36.61 -34.98 8.04
N ARG A 676 36.01 -34.14 8.89
CA ARG A 676 35.45 -32.82 8.53
C ARG A 676 34.37 -32.84 7.44
N CYS A 677 33.85 -34.01 7.07
CA CYS A 677 32.70 -34.13 6.19
C CYS A 677 31.45 -33.53 6.84
N HIS A 678 30.58 -32.90 6.04
CA HIS A 678 29.34 -32.33 6.54
C HIS A 678 28.38 -33.41 7.04
N LEU A 679 27.73 -33.13 8.16
CA LEU A 679 26.76 -34.02 8.78
C LEU A 679 25.33 -33.52 8.52
N PRO A 680 24.41 -34.37 8.03
CA PRO A 680 23.00 -34.02 7.88
C PRO A 680 22.37 -33.67 9.24
N PRO A 681 21.29 -32.88 9.30
CA PRO A 681 20.62 -32.60 10.56
C PRO A 681 20.11 -33.89 11.23
N VAL A 682 20.25 -33.95 12.56
CA VAL A 682 19.81 -35.06 13.43
C VAL A 682 18.32 -34.96 13.73
#